data_AF-A0A9W9PNV5-F1
#
_entry.id   AF-A0A9W9PNV5-F1
#
_cell.length_a   1.000
_cell.length_b   1.000
_cell.length_c   1.000
_cell.angle_alpha   90.00
_cell.angle_beta   90.00
_cell.angle_gamma   90.00
#
_symmetry.space_group_name_H-M   'P 1'
#
loop_
_entity.id
_entity.type
_entity.pdbx_description
1 polymer ?
#
loop_
_entity_poly.entity_id
_entity_poly.type
_entity_poly.pdbx_seq_one_letter_code
_entity_poly.pdbx_strand_id
1 'polypeptide(L)'
;MNGHYGQSPYGYAGHEDPEEMVELNAASPGYRNLSHNNSSSTFDFQFNDASSPSVASPRPVMPFRLGHMARDDLGSPYNSPQPGWLQPTPRSSVGPDSFSYGATPYDSRSASPTLVGQSRQSLTNLVDSPPSPGLAKEWVKSGSVARINDRDDAEIWKGWKRYVFALTPFLTFANTAVYLFYLGLRIYCIISAQNLAGVSYAGAWVFVAIEVTVAIPSLLHNCWTMMALKKRGRPRLRLTGNDCPTVDVFITCCGEDDDLVLDTARGALDQDYPVDRFRVIILDDGKSATLEESVHQMSVNHPNFFYMAREKIPGKPHHFKAGNLNYGLDAVHSLPGGAGQFMAALDADMIPEQEWLRAIVPHLLVDPKMALACPPQLFYNTPDSDPLAQSLDFFVHVIEPIKDAMHVAWCTGSGYVVRREALDDIGNFPLGSLAEDVATSTLMLGKGWKTAYIHEPLQFGTVPDDFGSHLKQRTRWAIGTVDTAFKLKFCLWGDAVRKMTIAQRFSGFLYATLSLYTLLLTASMFAIPIILLWGKQLVAYATTQQLHWLIWACFATTIVNRLCEFALFIPAGYHTGQRGSRYQLWMSPYIALCIVRSFMLPRWLGGQTQAFKPTGSLGSALNERDPKLRKNIFVRLRVILFNYMAFFHLAFVYVTLVAVVISTYRCFAIQSSFKGIVVCLITHAFWPPLTFLFLCTSLWTPVSYAIDPPSVPDREDLLKRDPKTAVAHPTKKSKKIAFGGQAAWFELEYTVATAATILIFVYSFFF
;
A
#
# COMPACT_ATOMS: atom_id res chain seq x y z
N MET A 1 -16.73 0.73 54.32
CA MET A 1 -17.33 1.70 55.29
C MET A 1 -16.58 3.02 55.15
N ASN A 2 -17.26 4.15 55.39
CA ASN A 2 -16.82 5.52 55.69
C ASN A 2 -15.39 5.93 55.22
N GLY A 3 -15.15 6.91 54.35
CA GLY A 3 -16.05 7.90 53.73
C GLY A 3 -15.87 9.30 54.33
N HIS A 4 -15.14 10.17 53.64
CA HIS A 4 -14.98 11.60 53.93
C HIS A 4 -14.87 12.40 52.62
N TYR A 5 -15.39 13.64 52.62
CA TYR A 5 -15.42 14.54 51.46
C TYR A 5 -14.40 15.69 51.62
N GLY A 6 -13.86 16.16 50.49
CA GLY A 6 -13.12 17.41 50.35
C GLY A 6 -13.47 18.04 48.99
N GLN A 7 -13.46 19.37 48.89
CA GLN A 7 -14.08 20.10 47.76
C GLN A 7 -13.04 20.68 46.77
N SER A 8 -13.43 20.73 45.48
CA SER A 8 -13.30 21.81 44.46
C SER A 8 -12.07 22.77 44.41
N PRO A 9 -11.80 23.50 43.29
CA PRO A 9 -12.70 23.76 42.13
C PRO A 9 -12.05 23.65 40.72
N TYR A 10 -12.90 23.90 39.70
CA TYR A 10 -12.60 24.11 38.26
C TYR A 10 -12.11 22.88 37.45
N GLY A 11 -12.65 22.55 36.28
CA GLY A 11 -13.90 23.02 35.64
C GLY A 11 -13.76 23.36 34.16
N TYR A 12 -14.00 22.37 33.27
CA TYR A 12 -14.37 22.61 31.87
C TYR A 12 -15.51 21.67 31.49
N ALA A 13 -16.54 22.21 30.82
CA ALA A 13 -17.75 21.48 30.49
C ALA A 13 -17.62 20.73 29.15
N GLY A 14 -18.22 19.55 29.07
CA GLY A 14 -18.57 18.93 27.79
C GLY A 14 -19.89 19.50 27.28
N HIS A 15 -19.99 19.70 25.97
CA HIS A 15 -21.27 19.81 25.27
C HIS A 15 -21.42 18.57 24.39
N GLU A 16 -22.37 17.72 24.74
CA GLU A 16 -23.02 16.81 23.79
C GLU A 16 -24.20 17.57 23.21
N ASP A 17 -24.40 17.50 21.89
CA ASP A 17 -25.63 17.92 21.22
C ASP A 17 -26.11 16.77 20.30
N PRO A 18 -27.43 16.59 20.12
CA PRO A 18 -28.00 15.33 19.64
C PRO A 18 -28.13 15.21 18.11
N GLU A 19 -28.79 14.12 17.71
CA GLU A 19 -29.04 13.67 16.35
C GLU A 19 -29.69 14.70 15.42
N GLU A 20 -29.34 14.66 14.12
CA GLU A 20 -30.29 15.00 13.06
C GLU A 20 -30.15 14.02 11.89
N MET A 21 -31.27 13.46 11.43
CA MET A 21 -31.36 12.68 10.20
C MET A 21 -31.91 13.57 9.07
N VAL A 22 -31.37 13.42 7.86
CA VAL A 22 -31.95 14.04 6.65
C VAL A 22 -32.19 12.96 5.62
N GLU A 23 -33.45 12.77 5.25
CA GLU A 23 -33.89 11.80 4.24
C GLU A 23 -33.67 12.29 2.80
N LEU A 24 -33.75 11.35 1.85
CA LEU A 24 -33.76 11.61 0.43
C LEU A 24 -35.10 12.25 -0.01
N ASN A 25 -35.04 13.24 -0.90
CA ASN A 25 -36.15 13.56 -1.81
C ASN A 25 -35.60 14.07 -3.15
N ALA A 26 -36.37 13.90 -4.24
CA ALA A 26 -35.84 14.00 -5.60
C ALA A 26 -36.76 14.75 -6.59
N ALA A 27 -36.13 15.42 -7.57
CA ALA A 27 -36.73 16.12 -8.73
C ALA A 27 -37.65 17.32 -8.37
N SER A 28 -37.70 18.43 -9.11
CA SER A 28 -37.66 18.61 -10.58
C SER A 28 -37.12 20.01 -10.98
N PRO A 29 -36.83 20.30 -12.27
CA PRO A 29 -36.04 21.47 -12.69
C PRO A 29 -36.87 22.70 -13.13
N GLY A 30 -36.26 23.89 -13.12
CA GLY A 30 -36.90 25.10 -13.66
C GLY A 30 -36.02 26.35 -13.84
N TYR A 31 -35.89 26.77 -15.11
CA TYR A 31 -35.66 28.14 -15.63
C TYR A 31 -34.36 28.95 -15.36
N ARG A 32 -33.93 29.60 -16.46
CA ARG A 32 -32.98 30.73 -16.50
C ARG A 32 -33.68 32.02 -16.10
N ASN A 33 -32.92 33.03 -15.70
CA ASN A 33 -33.08 34.35 -16.33
C ASN A 33 -31.79 35.15 -16.39
N LEU A 34 -31.72 36.09 -17.34
CA LEU A 34 -30.63 37.04 -17.56
C LEU A 34 -31.11 38.45 -17.21
N SER A 35 -30.22 39.29 -16.67
CA SER A 35 -30.38 40.75 -16.72
C SER A 35 -29.01 41.41 -16.81
N HIS A 36 -28.81 42.25 -17.83
CA HIS A 36 -27.59 43.04 -17.99
C HIS A 36 -27.43 44.08 -16.88
N ASN A 37 -26.20 44.56 -16.71
CA ASN A 37 -25.99 46.00 -16.70
C ASN A 37 -24.73 46.33 -17.52
N ASN A 38 -24.70 47.52 -18.15
CA ASN A 38 -23.76 47.80 -19.24
C ASN A 38 -23.41 49.30 -19.28
N SER A 39 -22.13 49.66 -19.20
CA SER A 39 -21.68 51.06 -19.33
C SER A 39 -20.22 51.21 -19.80
N SER A 40 -20.08 51.56 -21.08
CA SER A 40 -18.97 52.27 -21.75
C SER A 40 -18.72 53.67 -21.14
N SER A 41 -17.62 54.41 -21.36
CA SER A 41 -16.32 54.21 -22.07
C SER A 41 -15.38 55.43 -21.84
N THR A 42 -14.19 55.43 -22.47
CA THR A 42 -13.38 56.61 -22.91
C THR A 42 -12.80 57.56 -21.83
N PHE A 43 -11.47 57.61 -21.61
CA PHE A 43 -10.37 58.25 -22.40
C PHE A 43 -10.13 59.74 -22.06
N ASP A 44 -8.93 60.12 -21.57
CA ASP A 44 -7.98 61.01 -22.30
C ASP A 44 -6.57 61.15 -21.65
N PHE A 45 -5.66 61.94 -22.26
CA PHE A 45 -4.19 62.00 -22.05
C PHE A 45 -3.62 63.32 -21.44
N GLN A 46 -2.44 63.23 -20.76
CA GLN A 46 -1.20 64.06 -20.92
C GLN A 46 -0.15 63.67 -19.83
N PHE A 47 1.11 63.30 -20.14
CA PHE A 47 2.31 64.13 -20.44
C PHE A 47 2.70 65.11 -19.30
N ASN A 48 3.93 65.19 -18.78
CA ASN A 48 5.19 64.43 -18.99
C ASN A 48 5.97 64.35 -17.62
N ASP A 49 7.28 64.12 -17.42
CA ASP A 49 8.49 64.08 -18.26
C ASP A 49 9.54 63.07 -17.71
N ALA A 50 10.76 62.99 -18.28
CA ALA A 50 11.63 61.80 -18.21
C ALA A 50 13.13 62.04 -17.89
N SER A 51 13.80 61.01 -17.35
CA SER A 51 15.26 60.82 -17.47
C SER A 51 15.67 59.33 -17.48
N SER A 52 16.67 58.98 -18.30
CA SER A 52 17.25 57.63 -18.54
C SER A 52 18.73 57.83 -19.01
N PRO A 53 19.62 56.82 -19.25
CA PRO A 53 19.42 55.51 -19.92
C PRO A 53 20.12 54.32 -19.17
N SER A 54 20.27 53.06 -19.63
CA SER A 54 20.02 52.29 -20.88
C SER A 54 19.65 50.81 -20.51
N VAL A 55 19.25 49.81 -21.32
CA VAL A 55 19.31 49.45 -22.77
C VAL A 55 20.71 48.97 -23.22
N ALA A 56 20.98 47.83 -23.89
CA ALA A 56 20.20 46.77 -24.58
C ALA A 56 21.00 45.41 -24.49
N SER A 57 20.78 44.30 -25.21
CA SER A 57 19.64 43.49 -25.74
C SER A 57 20.24 42.34 -26.66
N PRO A 58 19.52 41.37 -27.27
CA PRO A 58 20.03 39.96 -27.32
C PRO A 58 20.03 39.20 -28.68
N ARG A 59 20.33 37.87 -28.64
CA ARG A 59 20.23 36.80 -29.71
C ARG A 59 21.44 36.70 -30.69
N PRO A 60 21.64 35.65 -31.56
CA PRO A 60 20.74 34.56 -32.00
C PRO A 60 21.32 33.10 -31.97
N VAL A 61 21.26 32.33 -33.07
CA VAL A 61 21.08 30.84 -33.12
C VAL A 61 21.92 30.16 -34.25
N MET A 62 22.48 28.96 -33.97
CA MET A 62 22.95 27.83 -34.86
C MET A 62 23.61 28.10 -36.23
N PRO A 63 24.70 27.38 -36.61
CA PRO A 63 24.50 26.11 -37.36
C PRO A 63 25.60 25.00 -37.24
N PHE A 64 25.30 23.84 -37.85
CA PHE A 64 26.16 22.66 -38.06
C PHE A 64 27.23 22.83 -39.17
N ARG A 65 28.38 22.14 -39.08
CA ARG A 65 29.01 21.40 -40.21
C ARG A 65 30.14 20.42 -39.80
N LEU A 66 30.56 19.58 -40.75
CA LEU A 66 31.51 18.46 -40.60
C LEU A 66 32.97 18.88 -40.88
N GLY A 67 33.93 18.09 -40.37
CA GLY A 67 35.34 18.07 -40.79
C GLY A 67 36.01 16.74 -40.37
N HIS A 68 36.91 16.19 -41.19
CA HIS A 68 37.51 14.85 -41.03
C HIS A 68 38.97 14.86 -41.53
N MET A 69 39.81 13.93 -41.04
CA MET A 69 41.20 13.65 -41.51
C MET A 69 42.26 14.75 -41.24
N ALA A 70 43.58 14.48 -41.11
CA ALA A 70 44.33 13.23 -40.84
C ALA A 70 45.86 13.51 -40.64
N ARG A 71 46.57 12.63 -39.90
CA ARG A 71 47.99 12.17 -40.03
C ARG A 71 49.17 13.16 -40.09
N ASP A 72 50.39 12.86 -39.65
CA ASP A 72 51.02 11.91 -38.65
C ASP A 72 52.26 12.71 -38.09
N ASP A 73 53.51 12.30 -37.77
CA ASP A 73 54.33 11.06 -37.69
C ASP A 73 55.66 11.35 -36.91
N LEU A 74 56.57 10.36 -36.80
CA LEU A 74 58.05 10.43 -36.64
C LEU A 74 58.75 10.82 -35.29
N GLY A 75 58.95 9.80 -34.43
CA GLY A 75 60.27 9.34 -33.91
C GLY A 75 61.05 10.16 -32.85
N SER A 76 62.09 9.66 -32.15
CA SER A 76 62.69 8.32 -31.89
C SER A 76 63.88 8.54 -30.88
N PRO A 77 64.77 7.58 -30.44
CA PRO A 77 64.83 6.12 -30.61
C PRO A 77 65.32 5.26 -29.38
N TYR A 78 65.33 3.92 -29.59
CA TYR A 78 66.31 2.89 -29.16
C TYR A 78 66.31 2.10 -27.81
N ASN A 79 66.19 0.76 -28.00
CA ASN A 79 66.99 -0.38 -27.47
C ASN A 79 66.57 -1.24 -26.25
N SER A 80 66.96 -2.52 -26.36
CA SER A 80 66.72 -3.69 -25.48
C SER A 80 67.93 -4.66 -25.56
N PRO A 81 68.14 -5.63 -24.65
CA PRO A 81 67.59 -7.00 -24.86
C PRO A 81 67.34 -7.87 -23.59
N GLN A 82 66.93 -9.14 -23.81
CA GLN A 82 66.84 -10.28 -22.86
C GLN A 82 68.17 -11.13 -22.85
N PRO A 83 68.34 -12.34 -22.23
CA PRO A 83 67.41 -13.26 -21.51
C PRO A 83 67.96 -13.92 -20.20
N GLY A 84 67.21 -14.88 -19.60
CA GLY A 84 67.72 -15.83 -18.59
C GLY A 84 66.67 -16.83 -18.04
N TRP A 85 67.03 -18.11 -17.85
CA TRP A 85 66.20 -19.20 -17.29
C TRP A 85 66.89 -19.87 -16.08
N LEU A 86 66.12 -20.46 -15.13
CA LEU A 86 66.37 -21.80 -14.52
C LEU A 86 65.36 -22.21 -13.41
N GLN A 87 65.44 -23.49 -13.00
CA GLN A 87 64.64 -24.25 -12.01
C GLN A 87 65.58 -25.32 -11.37
N PRO A 88 65.18 -26.22 -10.42
CA PRO A 88 64.19 -26.16 -9.31
C PRO A 88 64.68 -26.88 -7.98
N THR A 89 63.78 -27.05 -6.98
CA THR A 89 63.76 -28.16 -5.93
C THR A 89 64.89 -28.24 -4.84
N PRO A 90 64.80 -29.11 -3.80
CA PRO A 90 63.67 -29.52 -2.91
C PRO A 90 64.03 -29.69 -1.38
N ARG A 91 63.09 -30.25 -0.56
CA ARG A 91 63.27 -30.92 0.78
C ARG A 91 63.50 -30.00 2.01
N SER A 92 63.13 -30.35 3.26
CA SER A 92 62.32 -31.48 3.80
C SER A 92 61.86 -31.31 5.28
N SER A 93 60.70 -31.88 5.60
CA SER A 93 60.33 -32.60 6.86
C SER A 93 60.24 -31.90 8.24
N VAL A 94 59.40 -32.52 9.10
CA VAL A 94 59.24 -32.37 10.57
C VAL A 94 58.37 -31.20 11.08
N GLY A 95 57.40 -31.55 11.93
CA GLY A 95 56.70 -30.68 12.90
C GLY A 95 56.95 -31.18 14.34
N PRO A 96 56.31 -30.64 15.40
CA PRO A 96 54.90 -30.22 15.40
C PRO A 96 54.60 -28.86 16.09
N ASP A 97 53.30 -28.60 16.22
CA ASP A 97 52.62 -27.73 17.20
C ASP A 97 52.69 -26.19 17.13
N SER A 98 51.55 -25.60 17.52
CA SER A 98 51.25 -24.17 17.74
C SER A 98 51.40 -23.21 16.55
N PHE A 99 50.28 -22.69 16.04
CA PHE A 99 50.25 -21.49 15.21
C PHE A 99 49.05 -20.59 15.50
N SER A 100 49.33 -19.30 15.70
CA SER A 100 48.35 -18.22 15.64
C SER A 100 48.33 -17.58 14.25
N TYR A 101 47.17 -17.06 13.83
CA TYR A 101 46.97 -16.04 12.79
C TYR A 101 47.99 -15.94 11.63
N GLY A 102 47.65 -16.57 10.51
CA GLY A 102 48.14 -16.19 9.17
C GLY A 102 46.95 -15.94 8.23
N ALA A 103 47.00 -14.91 7.40
CA ALA A 103 45.87 -14.48 6.56
C ALA A 103 46.00 -14.92 5.09
N THR A 104 44.94 -14.62 4.31
CA THR A 104 44.75 -14.83 2.85
C THR A 104 44.34 -16.24 2.40
N PRO A 105 43.66 -16.39 1.24
CA PRO A 105 42.92 -15.40 0.44
C PRO A 105 41.40 -15.71 0.37
N TYR A 106 40.63 -14.83 -0.29
CA TYR A 106 39.21 -15.04 -0.61
C TYR A 106 39.03 -16.26 -1.55
N ASP A 107 38.32 -17.30 -1.13
CA ASP A 107 37.71 -18.26 -2.05
C ASP A 107 36.27 -17.84 -2.38
N SER A 108 35.96 -17.75 -3.68
CA SER A 108 34.78 -17.06 -4.21
C SER A 108 33.69 -18.02 -4.70
N ARG A 109 33.17 -18.86 -3.81
CA ARG A 109 31.93 -19.64 -4.02
C ARG A 109 31.10 -19.82 -2.74
N SER A 110 29.79 -20.02 -2.90
CA SER A 110 28.80 -20.39 -1.87
C SER A 110 28.24 -19.31 -0.92
N ALA A 111 28.20 -18.04 -1.33
CA ALA A 111 27.39 -17.03 -0.64
C ALA A 111 25.87 -17.35 -0.76
N SER A 112 25.30 -18.02 0.25
CA SER A 112 23.87 -18.33 0.31
C SER A 112 23.04 -17.09 0.66
N PRO A 113 22.06 -16.67 -0.16
CA PRO A 113 21.33 -15.41 0.02
C PRO A 113 20.26 -15.53 1.12
N THR A 114 20.68 -15.39 2.38
CA THR A 114 19.77 -15.34 3.54
C THR A 114 19.76 -13.93 4.13
N LEU A 115 18.55 -13.38 4.35
CA LEU A 115 18.34 -12.02 4.88
C LEU A 115 19.08 -11.79 6.21
N VAL A 116 19.16 -12.83 7.05
CA VAL A 116 19.78 -12.85 8.38
C VAL A 116 21.31 -12.63 8.35
N GLY A 117 21.95 -12.81 7.19
CA GLY A 117 23.42 -12.72 7.07
C GLY A 117 23.96 -11.35 6.65
N GLN A 118 23.17 -10.52 5.97
CA GLN A 118 23.70 -9.33 5.28
C GLN A 118 23.78 -8.07 6.16
N SER A 119 22.96 -7.96 7.20
CA SER A 119 22.83 -6.77 8.05
C SER A 119 23.94 -6.59 9.09
N ARG A 120 24.92 -7.51 9.17
CA ARG A 120 26.04 -7.48 10.13
C ARG A 120 27.20 -6.55 9.74
N GLN A 121 26.97 -5.56 8.87
CA GLN A 121 27.95 -4.51 8.56
C GLN A 121 27.72 -3.28 9.46
N SER A 122 27.82 -3.49 10.77
CA SER A 122 27.82 -2.44 11.79
C SER A 122 29.24 -1.95 12.08
N LEU A 123 29.39 -0.74 12.64
CA LEU A 123 30.68 -0.12 12.99
C LEU A 123 31.35 -0.71 14.24
N THR A 124 30.86 -1.85 14.73
CA THR A 124 31.25 -2.52 15.98
C THR A 124 32.75 -2.88 16.07
N ASN A 125 33.47 -2.92 14.94
CA ASN A 125 34.92 -3.14 14.90
C ASN A 125 35.75 -1.90 15.32
N LEU A 126 35.13 -0.81 15.77
CA LEU A 126 35.77 0.44 16.17
C LEU A 126 35.45 0.87 17.63
N VAL A 127 34.77 0.04 18.41
CA VAL A 127 34.39 0.34 19.80
C VAL A 127 34.75 -0.83 20.70
N ASP A 128 35.78 -0.65 21.55
CA ASP A 128 36.15 -1.63 22.56
C ASP A 128 35.11 -1.70 23.69
N SER A 129 34.76 -2.93 24.08
CA SER A 129 33.77 -3.30 25.11
C SER A 129 32.29 -3.09 24.76
N PRO A 130 31.48 -4.16 24.67
CA PRO A 130 30.02 -4.01 24.69
C PRO A 130 29.55 -3.60 26.10
N PRO A 131 28.58 -2.68 26.24
CA PRO A 131 27.97 -2.39 27.54
C PRO A 131 27.27 -3.64 28.08
N SER A 132 27.38 -3.88 29.39
CA SER A 132 26.65 -4.97 30.04
C SER A 132 25.14 -4.75 29.94
N PRO A 133 24.32 -5.80 29.72
CA PRO A 133 22.86 -5.70 29.68
C PRO A 133 22.25 -5.53 31.08
N GLY A 134 22.62 -4.44 31.76
CA GLY A 134 22.20 -4.08 33.11
C GLY A 134 20.81 -3.44 33.16
N LEU A 135 19.79 -4.14 32.67
CA LEU A 135 18.40 -3.67 32.68
C LEU A 135 17.51 -4.61 33.48
N ALA A 136 16.93 -4.09 34.56
CA ALA A 136 16.09 -4.85 35.49
C ALA A 136 14.74 -5.25 34.86
N LYS A 137 14.16 -6.36 35.32
CA LYS A 137 13.00 -7.01 34.67
C LYS A 137 11.64 -6.30 34.83
N GLU A 138 11.54 -5.26 35.66
CA GLU A 138 10.25 -4.65 36.03
C GLU A 138 10.02 -3.30 35.33
N TRP A 139 9.80 -3.37 34.02
CA TRP A 139 9.53 -2.23 33.15
C TRP A 139 8.18 -1.53 33.37
N VAL A 140 7.26 -2.17 34.11
CA VAL A 140 5.93 -1.62 34.43
C VAL A 140 5.86 -1.38 35.93
N LYS A 141 6.11 -0.14 36.36
CA LYS A 141 5.74 0.31 37.70
C LYS A 141 4.21 0.28 37.83
N SER A 142 3.69 -0.27 38.92
CA SER A 142 2.24 -0.35 39.15
C SER A 142 1.60 1.03 39.04
N GLY A 143 0.65 1.19 38.11
CA GLY A 143 -0.02 2.45 37.83
C GLY A 143 0.57 3.29 36.68
N SER A 144 1.75 2.96 36.12
CA SER A 144 2.32 3.78 35.02
C SER A 144 1.56 3.64 33.69
N VAL A 145 0.86 2.52 33.47
CA VAL A 145 0.03 2.30 32.28
C VAL A 145 -1.45 2.38 32.64
N ALA A 146 -2.12 3.42 32.13
CA ALA A 146 -3.57 3.54 32.20
C ALA A 146 -4.26 2.76 31.06
N ARG A 147 -5.39 2.12 31.36
CA ARG A 147 -6.33 1.63 30.34
C ARG A 147 -7.43 2.68 30.16
N ILE A 148 -7.46 3.31 28.99
CA ILE A 148 -8.48 4.30 28.62
C ILE A 148 -9.77 3.61 28.14
N ASN A 149 -9.64 2.43 27.52
CA ASN A 149 -10.77 1.62 27.07
C ASN A 149 -10.36 0.14 26.93
N ASP A 150 -11.31 -0.79 27.02
CA ASP A 150 -11.07 -2.21 26.72
C ASP A 150 -10.83 -2.50 25.23
N ARG A 151 -11.11 -1.53 24.34
CA ARG A 151 -10.78 -1.58 22.91
C ARG A 151 -10.22 -0.25 22.41
N ASP A 152 -9.13 -0.31 21.66
CA ASP A 152 -8.60 0.83 20.90
C ASP A 152 -9.55 1.27 19.76
N ASP A 153 -10.14 0.31 19.04
CA ASP A 153 -11.13 0.56 17.98
C ASP A 153 -12.50 1.06 18.47
N ALA A 154 -12.68 1.31 19.77
CA ALA A 154 -13.95 1.72 20.39
C ALA A 154 -14.52 3.04 19.85
N GLU A 155 -13.67 3.95 19.39
CA GLU A 155 -14.12 5.22 18.79
C GLU A 155 -14.53 5.06 17.32
N ILE A 156 -13.92 4.11 16.61
CA ILE A 156 -14.16 3.83 15.19
C ILE A 156 -15.41 2.96 15.01
N TRP A 157 -15.59 1.93 15.85
CA TRP A 157 -16.61 0.88 15.69
C TRP A 157 -17.75 0.99 16.72
N LYS A 158 -18.49 2.09 16.70
CA LYS A 158 -19.66 2.33 17.56
C LYS A 158 -20.96 1.76 16.98
N GLY A 159 -21.91 1.41 17.86
CA GLY A 159 -23.30 1.11 17.52
C GLY A 159 -23.52 -0.09 16.58
N TRP A 160 -24.57 0.01 15.75
CA TRP A 160 -25.06 -1.06 14.88
C TRP A 160 -23.99 -1.65 13.95
N LYS A 161 -23.06 -0.82 13.47
CA LYS A 161 -21.95 -1.21 12.56
C LYS A 161 -21.16 -2.40 13.09
N ARG A 162 -20.89 -2.43 14.41
CA ARG A 162 -20.12 -3.48 15.07
C ARG A 162 -20.89 -4.79 15.20
N TYR A 163 -22.22 -4.74 15.33
CA TYR A 163 -23.05 -5.94 15.30
C TYR A 163 -23.12 -6.54 13.89
N VAL A 164 -23.24 -5.70 12.85
CA VAL A 164 -23.22 -6.17 11.46
C VAL A 164 -21.85 -6.76 11.10
N PHE A 165 -20.74 -6.12 11.47
CA PHE A 165 -19.40 -6.68 11.25
C PHE A 165 -19.15 -7.99 12.01
N ALA A 166 -19.83 -8.22 13.15
CA ALA A 166 -19.76 -9.50 13.86
C ALA A 166 -20.46 -10.66 13.08
N LEU A 167 -21.32 -10.36 12.10
CA LEU A 167 -21.90 -11.35 11.20
C LEU A 167 -20.95 -11.73 10.04
N THR A 168 -19.94 -10.89 9.74
CA THR A 168 -19.04 -11.05 8.59
C THR A 168 -18.47 -12.47 8.44
N PRO A 169 -17.97 -13.17 9.48
CA PRO A 169 -17.45 -14.53 9.30
C PRO A 169 -18.52 -15.56 8.94
N PHE A 170 -19.74 -15.43 9.48
CA PHE A 170 -20.88 -16.30 9.16
C PHE A 170 -21.37 -16.05 7.73
N LEU A 171 -21.45 -14.78 7.32
CA LEU A 171 -21.77 -14.38 5.95
C LEU A 171 -20.69 -14.86 4.97
N THR A 172 -19.42 -14.81 5.36
CA THR A 172 -18.28 -15.31 4.56
C THR A 172 -18.35 -16.84 4.38
N PHE A 173 -18.68 -17.58 5.45
CA PHE A 173 -18.92 -19.01 5.38
C PHE A 173 -20.12 -19.34 4.49
N ALA A 174 -21.25 -18.66 4.66
CA ALA A 174 -22.44 -18.84 3.84
C ALA A 174 -22.18 -18.52 2.36
N ASN A 175 -21.51 -17.41 2.05
CA ASN A 175 -21.09 -17.02 0.71
C ASN A 175 -20.23 -18.11 0.07
N THR A 176 -19.24 -18.62 0.81
CA THR A 176 -18.34 -19.69 0.37
C THR A 176 -19.10 -21.00 0.12
N ALA A 177 -20.00 -21.40 1.01
CA ALA A 177 -20.78 -22.63 0.87
C ALA A 177 -21.78 -22.58 -0.29
N VAL A 178 -22.49 -21.47 -0.45
CA VAL A 178 -23.45 -21.27 -1.56
C VAL A 178 -22.72 -21.15 -2.89
N TYR A 179 -21.57 -20.47 -2.95
CA TYR A 179 -20.72 -20.43 -4.14
C TYR A 179 -20.22 -21.82 -4.54
N LEU A 180 -19.70 -22.62 -3.60
CA LEU A 180 -19.22 -23.97 -3.90
C LEU A 180 -20.36 -24.91 -4.32
N PHE A 181 -21.57 -24.75 -3.77
CA PHE A 181 -22.76 -25.46 -4.23
C PHE A 181 -23.14 -25.07 -5.66
N TYR A 182 -23.17 -23.76 -5.98
CA TYR A 182 -23.41 -23.26 -7.34
C TYR A 182 -22.38 -23.80 -8.34
N LEU A 183 -21.09 -23.79 -7.98
CA LEU A 183 -20.01 -24.32 -8.81
C LEU A 183 -20.14 -25.83 -9.04
N GLY A 184 -20.47 -26.61 -8.00
CA GLY A 184 -20.71 -28.05 -8.10
C GLY A 184 -21.91 -28.38 -8.99
N LEU A 185 -23.02 -27.65 -8.82
CA LEU A 185 -24.20 -27.72 -9.69
C LEU A 185 -23.86 -27.36 -11.14
N ARG A 186 -23.02 -26.33 -11.35
CA ARG A 186 -22.56 -25.89 -12.68
C ARG A 186 -21.77 -26.97 -13.40
N ILE A 187 -20.86 -27.64 -12.70
CA ILE A 187 -20.09 -28.79 -13.20
C ILE A 187 -21.03 -29.97 -13.53
N TYR A 188 -21.98 -30.29 -12.65
CA TYR A 188 -22.98 -31.34 -12.89
C TYR A 188 -23.84 -31.06 -14.14
N CYS A 189 -24.34 -29.83 -14.33
CA CYS A 189 -25.13 -29.46 -15.50
C CYS A 189 -24.34 -29.54 -16.81
N ILE A 190 -23.03 -29.21 -16.81
CA ILE A 190 -22.16 -29.37 -17.98
C ILE A 190 -22.00 -30.86 -18.34
N ILE A 191 -21.69 -31.72 -17.36
CA ILE A 191 -21.57 -33.17 -17.56
C ILE A 191 -22.90 -33.77 -18.05
N SER A 192 -24.02 -33.36 -17.46
CA SER A 192 -25.35 -33.79 -17.87
C SER A 192 -25.68 -33.38 -19.32
N ALA A 193 -25.28 -32.17 -19.73
CA ALA A 193 -25.48 -31.68 -21.10
C ALA A 193 -24.62 -32.46 -22.11
N GLN A 194 -23.34 -32.71 -21.78
CA GLN A 194 -22.46 -33.54 -22.61
C GLN A 194 -23.02 -34.95 -22.81
N ASN A 195 -23.45 -35.60 -21.73
CA ASN A 195 -23.95 -36.98 -21.77
C ASN A 195 -25.25 -37.09 -22.58
N LEU A 196 -26.13 -36.08 -22.53
CA LEU A 196 -27.36 -36.05 -23.32
C LEU A 196 -27.11 -35.74 -24.80
N ALA A 197 -26.21 -34.81 -25.10
CA ALA A 197 -25.98 -34.34 -26.48
C ALA A 197 -24.88 -35.09 -27.24
N GLY A 198 -24.11 -35.97 -26.57
CA GLY A 198 -23.02 -36.74 -27.18
C GLY A 198 -21.79 -35.90 -27.60
N VAL A 199 -21.69 -34.64 -27.16
CA VAL A 199 -20.68 -33.67 -27.60
C VAL A 199 -20.01 -32.94 -26.42
N SER A 200 -18.78 -32.44 -26.63
CA SER A 200 -18.04 -31.69 -25.60
C SER A 200 -18.42 -30.21 -25.58
N TYR A 201 -18.92 -29.73 -24.43
CA TYR A 201 -19.22 -28.32 -24.17
C TYR A 201 -17.94 -27.55 -23.75
N ALA A 202 -16.92 -27.55 -24.63
CA ALA A 202 -15.60 -26.99 -24.34
C ALA A 202 -15.63 -25.53 -23.86
N GLY A 203 -16.52 -24.69 -24.42
CA GLY A 203 -16.69 -23.30 -23.99
C GLY A 203 -17.16 -23.15 -22.54
N ALA A 204 -18.05 -24.03 -22.07
CA ALA A 204 -18.52 -24.03 -20.69
C ALA A 204 -17.42 -24.50 -19.72
N TRP A 205 -16.63 -25.51 -20.10
CA TRP A 205 -15.46 -25.94 -19.31
C TRP A 205 -14.39 -24.86 -19.17
N VAL A 206 -14.04 -24.19 -20.27
CA VAL A 206 -13.08 -23.07 -20.25
C VAL A 206 -13.59 -21.95 -19.35
N PHE A 207 -14.88 -21.60 -19.44
CA PHE A 207 -15.47 -20.57 -18.58
C PHE A 207 -15.53 -20.98 -17.10
N VAL A 208 -15.81 -22.25 -16.77
CA VAL A 208 -15.71 -22.76 -15.39
C VAL A 208 -14.27 -22.74 -14.88
N ALA A 209 -13.27 -23.12 -15.70
CA ALA A 209 -11.86 -23.04 -15.31
C ALA A 209 -11.43 -21.60 -14.98
N ILE A 210 -11.93 -20.62 -15.74
CA ILE A 210 -11.72 -19.19 -15.50
C ILE A 210 -12.45 -18.71 -14.24
N GLU A 211 -13.69 -19.15 -14.02
CA GLU A 211 -14.44 -18.82 -12.81
C GLU A 211 -13.72 -19.34 -11.56
N VAL A 212 -13.25 -20.59 -11.57
CA VAL A 212 -12.41 -21.17 -10.51
C VAL A 212 -11.11 -20.38 -10.33
N THR A 213 -10.47 -19.97 -11.42
CA THR A 213 -9.23 -19.18 -11.39
C THR A 213 -9.43 -17.82 -10.69
N VAL A 214 -10.58 -17.17 -10.86
CA VAL A 214 -10.98 -15.94 -10.14
C VAL A 214 -11.45 -16.23 -8.71
N ALA A 215 -12.11 -17.36 -8.50
CA ALA A 215 -12.63 -17.74 -7.19
C ALA A 215 -11.51 -18.07 -6.19
N ILE A 216 -10.41 -18.71 -6.61
CA ILE A 216 -9.31 -19.12 -5.70
C ILE A 216 -8.79 -17.98 -4.79
N PRO A 217 -8.36 -16.79 -5.29
CA PRO A 217 -7.93 -15.70 -4.41
C PRO A 217 -9.05 -15.21 -3.49
N SER A 218 -10.30 -15.20 -3.96
CA SER A 218 -11.47 -14.81 -3.17
C SER A 218 -11.76 -15.81 -2.05
N LEU A 219 -11.70 -17.12 -2.33
CA LEU A 219 -11.86 -18.20 -1.37
C LEU A 219 -10.73 -18.21 -0.32
N LEU A 220 -9.50 -17.94 -0.75
CA LEU A 220 -8.35 -17.82 0.15
C LEU A 220 -8.40 -16.55 1.01
N HIS A 221 -8.95 -15.44 0.48
CA HIS A 221 -9.27 -14.25 1.28
C HIS A 221 -10.41 -14.54 2.27
N ASN A 222 -11.45 -15.27 1.85
CA ASN A 222 -12.52 -15.73 2.73
C ASN A 222 -12.00 -16.59 3.89
N CYS A 223 -10.96 -17.42 3.69
CA CYS A 223 -10.29 -18.11 4.80
C CYS A 223 -9.69 -17.12 5.83
N TRP A 224 -9.12 -15.99 5.39
CA TRP A 224 -8.65 -14.93 6.29
C TRP A 224 -9.81 -14.30 7.06
N THR A 225 -10.88 -13.94 6.35
CA THR A 225 -12.07 -13.28 6.91
C THR A 225 -12.85 -14.18 7.87
N MET A 226 -12.90 -15.50 7.64
CA MET A 226 -13.45 -16.46 8.60
C MET A 226 -12.62 -16.52 9.90
N MET A 227 -11.30 -16.30 9.84
CA MET A 227 -10.46 -16.24 11.04
C MET A 227 -10.72 -14.99 11.90
N ALA A 228 -11.47 -14.00 11.41
CA ALA A 228 -11.99 -12.89 12.22
C ALA A 228 -13.00 -13.31 13.30
N LEU A 229 -13.44 -14.59 13.31
CA LEU A 229 -14.10 -15.20 14.49
C LEU A 229 -13.23 -15.09 15.77
N LYS A 230 -11.90 -15.03 15.63
CA LYS A 230 -11.00 -14.68 16.73
C LYS A 230 -11.24 -13.22 17.10
N LYS A 231 -11.95 -12.99 18.21
CA LYS A 231 -12.25 -11.65 18.71
C LYS A 231 -10.95 -10.92 19.06
N ARG A 232 -10.55 -9.94 18.24
CA ARG A 232 -9.54 -8.94 18.62
C ARG A 232 -10.01 -8.18 19.86
N GLY A 233 -9.14 -8.08 20.86
CA GLY A 233 -9.39 -7.43 22.16
C GLY A 233 -8.19 -6.62 22.63
N ARG A 234 -7.67 -5.75 21.75
CA ARG A 234 -6.55 -4.86 22.03
C ARG A 234 -7.07 -3.66 22.84
N PRO A 235 -6.69 -3.47 24.12
CA PRO A 235 -7.17 -2.34 24.90
C PRO A 235 -6.57 -1.02 24.41
N ARG A 236 -7.25 0.10 24.66
CA ARG A 236 -6.67 1.44 24.48
C ARG A 236 -5.82 1.77 25.70
N LEU A 237 -4.51 1.93 25.54
CA LEU A 237 -3.57 2.19 26.63
C LEU A 237 -2.94 3.58 26.53
N ARG A 238 -2.56 4.17 27.66
CA ARG A 238 -1.72 5.38 27.71
C ARG A 238 -0.64 5.24 28.80
N LEU A 239 0.57 5.69 28.48
CA LEU A 239 1.66 5.81 29.45
C LEU A 239 1.47 7.10 30.26
N THR A 240 1.52 7.02 31.58
CA THR A 240 1.21 8.12 32.50
C THR A 240 2.42 8.50 33.36
N GLY A 241 2.46 9.76 33.78
CA GLY A 241 3.62 10.33 34.48
C GLY A 241 4.84 10.50 33.56
N ASN A 242 5.99 10.75 34.19
CA ASN A 242 7.23 11.12 33.50
C ASN A 242 8.37 10.08 33.62
N ASP A 243 8.13 8.94 34.29
CA ASP A 243 9.11 7.86 34.31
C ASP A 243 8.93 6.93 33.10
N CYS A 244 9.27 7.48 31.94
CA CYS A 244 9.10 6.83 30.64
C CYS A 244 10.40 6.13 30.19
N PRO A 245 10.33 5.02 29.45
CA PRO A 245 11.50 4.39 28.85
C PRO A 245 12.12 5.26 27.76
N THR A 246 13.37 5.01 27.39
CA THR A 246 14.05 5.82 26.35
C THR A 246 13.64 5.43 24.93
N VAL A 247 13.32 6.43 24.09
CA VAL A 247 12.89 6.25 22.70
C VAL A 247 13.75 7.04 21.70
N ASP A 248 14.32 6.32 20.73
CA ASP A 248 14.98 6.90 19.55
C ASP A 248 13.98 7.08 18.40
N VAL A 249 13.51 8.30 18.12
CA VAL A 249 12.56 8.58 17.03
C VAL A 249 13.33 8.94 15.76
N PHE A 250 13.29 8.06 14.75
CA PHE A 250 13.93 8.29 13.45
C PHE A 250 12.93 8.82 12.43
N ILE A 251 13.28 9.89 11.72
CA ILE A 251 12.54 10.38 10.54
C ILE A 251 13.43 10.15 9.33
N THR A 252 13.03 9.27 8.41
CA THR A 252 13.86 8.96 7.21
C THR A 252 13.42 9.76 5.99
N CYS A 253 14.32 10.58 5.45
CA CYS A 253 14.15 11.32 4.20
C CYS A 253 15.23 10.97 3.16
N CYS A 254 14.98 11.29 1.89
CA CYS A 254 15.84 11.09 0.74
C CYS A 254 15.48 12.07 -0.41
N GLY A 255 15.42 13.37 -0.09
CA GLY A 255 15.11 14.43 -1.06
C GLY A 255 13.62 14.69 -1.27
N GLU A 256 12.79 14.44 -0.26
CA GLU A 256 11.54 15.17 -0.03
C GLU A 256 11.84 16.66 0.29
N ASP A 257 10.85 17.55 0.12
CA ASP A 257 11.02 18.99 0.39
C ASP A 257 11.24 19.28 1.88
N ASP A 258 12.17 20.20 2.21
CA ASP A 258 12.60 20.46 3.59
C ASP A 258 11.41 20.80 4.53
N ASP A 259 10.44 21.62 4.11
CA ASP A 259 9.26 21.97 4.92
C ASP A 259 8.36 20.77 5.26
N LEU A 260 8.28 19.77 4.37
CA LEU A 260 7.53 18.53 4.62
C LEU A 260 8.21 17.72 5.73
N VAL A 261 9.54 17.58 5.67
CA VAL A 261 10.34 16.90 6.70
C VAL A 261 10.27 17.65 8.04
N LEU A 262 10.38 18.98 8.01
CA LEU A 262 10.38 19.82 9.21
C LEU A 262 9.01 19.85 9.91
N ASP A 263 7.90 19.71 9.21
CA ASP A 263 6.58 19.58 9.84
C ASP A 263 6.40 18.24 10.55
N THR A 264 6.84 17.14 9.94
CA THR A 264 6.90 15.83 10.59
C THR A 264 7.83 15.88 11.81
N ALA A 265 8.96 16.58 11.71
CA ALA A 265 9.87 16.80 12.84
C ALA A 265 9.24 17.63 13.96
N ARG A 266 8.50 18.70 13.65
CA ARG A 266 7.77 19.51 14.65
C ARG A 266 6.71 18.68 15.37
N GLY A 267 5.91 17.88 14.65
CA GLY A 267 4.95 16.96 15.27
C GLY A 267 5.61 15.85 16.13
N ALA A 268 6.81 15.42 15.75
CA ALA A 268 7.61 14.47 16.53
C ALA A 268 8.27 15.10 17.76
N LEU A 269 8.57 16.41 17.76
CA LEU A 269 9.09 17.16 18.91
C LEU A 269 7.99 17.61 19.87
N ASP A 270 6.76 17.85 19.38
CA ASP A 270 5.57 18.24 20.16
C ASP A 270 4.85 17.06 20.83
N GLN A 271 5.51 15.90 20.96
CA GLN A 271 4.98 14.73 21.65
C GLN A 271 4.80 15.03 23.15
N ASP A 272 3.69 14.59 23.73
CA ASP A 272 3.54 14.52 25.18
C ASP A 272 4.39 13.35 25.71
N TYR A 273 5.68 13.61 25.88
CA TYR A 273 6.66 12.68 26.41
C TYR A 273 7.78 13.48 27.10
N PRO A 274 8.38 12.99 28.19
CA PRO A 274 9.46 13.71 28.87
C PRO A 274 10.66 13.90 27.93
N VAL A 275 11.12 15.15 27.78
CA VAL A 275 12.17 15.55 26.81
C VAL A 275 13.51 14.86 27.09
N ASP A 276 13.76 14.42 28.33
CA ASP A 276 14.92 13.61 28.73
C ASP A 276 14.80 12.12 28.33
N ARG A 277 13.62 11.67 27.87
CA ARG A 277 13.30 10.27 27.56
C ARG A 277 13.03 10.00 26.08
N PHE A 278 13.01 10.99 25.21
CA PHE A 278 13.00 10.76 23.77
C PHE A 278 13.83 11.79 23.02
N ARG A 279 14.34 11.40 21.86
CA ARG A 279 15.02 12.28 20.92
C ARG A 279 14.56 12.00 19.50
N VAL A 280 14.55 13.05 18.68
CA VAL A 280 14.18 13.00 17.26
C VAL A 280 15.45 13.13 16.44
N ILE A 281 15.67 12.19 15.52
CA ILE A 281 16.83 12.15 14.64
C ILE A 281 16.34 12.17 13.19
N ILE A 282 16.72 13.19 12.42
CA ILE A 282 16.58 13.18 10.97
C ILE A 282 17.68 12.27 10.40
N LEU A 283 17.28 11.22 9.70
CA LEU A 283 18.16 10.32 8.96
C LEU A 283 18.06 10.66 7.48
N ASP A 284 18.93 11.55 7.02
CA ASP A 284 18.86 12.10 5.66
C ASP A 284 19.74 11.32 4.67
N ASP A 285 19.08 10.59 3.79
CA ASP A 285 19.70 9.86 2.67
C ASP A 285 19.91 10.76 1.44
N GLY A 286 19.37 11.99 1.44
CA GLY A 286 19.56 13.01 0.39
C GLY A 286 20.76 13.91 0.62
N LYS A 287 21.12 14.18 1.89
CA LYS A 287 22.14 15.13 2.34
C LYS A 287 21.83 16.57 1.89
N SER A 288 20.64 17.05 2.24
CA SER A 288 20.18 18.43 2.05
C SER A 288 20.87 19.36 3.06
N ALA A 289 21.73 20.25 2.56
CA ALA A 289 22.43 21.23 3.40
C ALA A 289 21.48 22.29 4.01
N THR A 290 20.35 22.56 3.35
CA THR A 290 19.32 23.47 3.88
C THR A 290 18.48 22.81 4.98
N LEU A 291 18.26 21.49 4.88
CA LEU A 291 17.68 20.70 5.97
C LEU A 291 18.64 20.59 7.17
N GLU A 292 19.91 20.30 6.92
CA GLU A 292 20.97 20.24 7.94
C GLU A 292 21.03 21.54 8.76
N GLU A 293 21.12 22.70 8.08
CA GLU A 293 21.09 24.02 8.72
C GLU A 293 19.77 24.26 9.48
N SER A 294 18.61 23.95 8.88
CA SER A 294 17.31 24.13 9.53
C SER A 294 17.16 23.31 10.81
N VAL A 295 17.68 22.07 10.81
CA VAL A 295 17.72 21.20 12.00
C VAL A 295 18.67 21.77 13.04
N HIS A 296 19.87 22.23 12.66
CA HIS A 296 20.80 22.86 13.60
C HIS A 296 20.21 24.11 14.28
N GLN A 297 19.54 24.99 13.52
CA GLN A 297 18.87 26.17 14.07
C GLN A 297 17.72 25.80 15.04
N MET A 298 16.94 24.76 14.73
CA MET A 298 15.92 24.25 15.66
C MET A 298 16.53 23.59 16.91
N SER A 299 17.65 22.88 16.78
CA SER A 299 18.32 22.15 17.86
C SER A 299 18.82 23.06 18.99
N VAL A 300 19.03 24.35 18.73
CA VAL A 300 19.32 25.37 19.76
C VAL A 300 18.23 25.44 20.84
N ASN A 301 16.96 25.27 20.45
CA ASN A 301 15.81 25.25 21.37
C ASN A 301 15.34 23.83 21.71
N HIS A 302 15.73 22.84 20.91
CA HIS A 302 15.37 21.42 21.07
C HIS A 302 16.64 20.56 21.25
N PRO A 303 17.20 20.47 22.47
CA PRO A 303 18.45 19.72 22.74
C PRO A 303 18.32 18.19 22.55
N ASN A 304 17.11 17.71 22.26
CA ASN A 304 16.82 16.33 21.89
C ASN A 304 16.56 16.16 20.37
N PHE A 305 16.88 17.16 19.54
CA PHE A 305 16.78 17.10 18.08
C PHE A 305 18.17 16.96 17.45
N PHE A 306 18.31 16.11 16.43
CA PHE A 306 19.59 15.80 15.79
C PHE A 306 19.43 15.62 14.27
N TYR A 307 20.43 16.05 13.50
CA TYR A 307 20.60 15.71 12.08
C TYR A 307 21.67 14.64 11.91
N MET A 308 21.44 13.69 10.99
CA MET A 308 22.44 12.70 10.59
C MET A 308 22.30 12.37 9.10
N ALA A 309 23.38 12.53 8.34
CA ALA A 309 23.49 12.06 6.96
C ALA A 309 24.69 11.13 6.80
N ARG A 310 24.44 9.90 6.32
CA ARG A 310 25.47 8.86 6.18
C ARG A 310 26.29 9.00 4.89
N GLU A 311 27.53 8.55 4.92
CA GLU A 311 28.35 8.45 3.71
C GLU A 311 27.85 7.35 2.76
N LYS A 312 27.77 7.66 1.47
CA LYS A 312 27.37 6.73 0.41
C LYS A 312 28.56 6.42 -0.50
N ILE A 313 29.33 5.40 -0.11
CA ILE A 313 30.53 4.96 -0.83
C ILE A 313 30.18 4.53 -2.27
N PRO A 314 30.76 5.16 -3.33
CA PRO A 314 30.47 4.80 -4.72
C PRO A 314 30.71 3.31 -5.02
N GLY A 315 29.80 2.71 -5.79
CA GLY A 315 29.86 1.30 -6.17
C GLY A 315 29.43 0.30 -5.09
N LYS A 316 29.27 0.71 -3.82
CA LYS A 316 28.69 -0.13 -2.76
C LYS A 316 27.17 0.07 -2.66
N PRO A 317 26.34 -0.99 -2.55
CA PRO A 317 24.93 -0.83 -2.25
C PRO A 317 24.72 -0.22 -0.86
N HIS A 318 24.00 0.92 -0.78
CA HIS A 318 23.64 1.55 0.49
C HIS A 318 22.29 1.07 1.06
N HIS A 319 21.59 0.17 0.36
CA HIS A 319 20.36 -0.49 0.83
C HIS A 319 19.21 0.45 1.29
N PHE A 320 19.14 1.67 0.74
CA PHE A 320 18.00 2.60 0.89
C PHE A 320 17.58 2.80 2.36
N LYS A 321 16.27 2.84 2.65
CA LYS A 321 15.70 3.08 3.99
C LYS A 321 16.19 2.06 5.02
N ALA A 322 16.20 0.76 4.71
CA ALA A 322 16.74 -0.28 5.60
C ALA A 322 18.18 -0.01 6.06
N GLY A 323 19.06 0.38 5.12
CA GLY A 323 20.44 0.74 5.44
C GLY A 323 20.57 2.08 6.19
N ASN A 324 19.63 3.01 5.99
CA ASN A 324 19.62 4.30 6.67
C ASN A 324 19.17 4.13 8.14
N LEU A 325 18.11 3.35 8.37
CA LEU A 325 17.67 2.94 9.70
C LEU A 325 18.77 2.19 10.46
N ASN A 326 19.49 1.27 9.81
CA ASN A 326 20.63 0.58 10.43
C ASN A 326 21.79 1.52 10.79
N TYR A 327 22.08 2.52 9.95
CA TYR A 327 23.05 3.56 10.27
C TYR A 327 22.62 4.37 11.50
N GLY A 328 21.34 4.75 11.58
CA GLY A 328 20.77 5.40 12.78
C GLY A 328 20.90 4.51 14.02
N LEU A 329 20.59 3.21 13.93
CA LEU A 329 20.73 2.24 15.03
C LEU A 329 22.17 2.08 15.53
N ASP A 330 23.18 2.31 14.70
CA ASP A 330 24.58 2.34 15.13
C ASP A 330 24.94 3.73 15.73
N ALA A 331 24.55 4.82 15.06
CA ALA A 331 24.90 6.18 15.44
C ALA A 331 24.32 6.63 16.79
N VAL A 332 23.15 6.13 17.20
CA VAL A 332 22.57 6.46 18.53
C VAL A 332 23.41 6.00 19.72
N HIS A 333 24.39 5.10 19.53
CA HIS A 333 25.30 4.68 20.60
C HIS A 333 26.32 5.76 21.00
N SER A 334 26.63 6.72 20.12
CA SER A 334 27.53 7.84 20.45
C SER A 334 26.82 9.08 20.98
N LEU A 335 25.49 9.13 20.90
CA LEU A 335 24.68 10.22 21.44
C LEU A 335 24.59 10.14 22.98
N PRO A 336 24.36 11.27 23.69
CA PRO A 336 24.16 11.30 25.13
C PRO A 336 23.10 10.29 25.60
N GLY A 337 23.42 9.52 26.64
CA GLY A 337 22.57 8.44 27.16
C GLY A 337 22.73 7.08 26.47
N GLY A 338 23.49 6.99 25.36
CA GLY A 338 23.60 5.77 24.56
C GLY A 338 22.31 5.43 23.82
N ALA A 339 22.20 4.24 23.23
CA ALA A 339 21.03 3.82 22.46
C ALA A 339 19.74 3.67 23.30
N GLY A 340 18.60 4.01 22.72
CA GLY A 340 17.28 3.90 23.34
C GLY A 340 16.84 2.45 23.59
N GLN A 341 16.02 2.26 24.62
CA GLN A 341 15.37 0.97 24.94
C GLN A 341 14.36 0.58 23.84
N PHE A 342 13.73 1.61 23.26
CA PHE A 342 12.90 1.50 22.07
C PHE A 342 13.44 2.41 20.97
N MET A 343 13.19 2.02 19.73
CA MET A 343 13.32 2.86 18.55
C MET A 343 11.93 3.03 17.95
N ALA A 344 11.66 4.17 17.34
CA ALA A 344 10.46 4.45 16.58
C ALA A 344 10.86 5.03 15.21
N ALA A 345 10.01 4.87 14.20
CA ALA A 345 10.29 5.45 12.88
C ALA A 345 9.06 6.05 12.21
N LEU A 346 9.28 7.19 11.56
CA LEU A 346 8.33 7.90 10.71
C LEU A 346 8.91 8.04 9.29
N ASP A 347 8.05 7.93 8.28
CA ASP A 347 8.37 8.44 6.95
C ASP A 347 8.32 9.98 6.95
N ALA A 348 9.08 10.62 6.06
CA ALA A 348 9.25 12.07 6.01
C ALA A 348 7.94 12.89 5.94
N ASP A 349 6.86 12.32 5.42
CA ASP A 349 5.57 12.97 5.26
C ASP A 349 4.53 12.62 6.36
N MET A 350 4.86 11.72 7.29
CA MET A 350 3.93 11.15 8.27
C MET A 350 3.96 11.90 9.60
N ILE A 351 3.18 12.97 9.69
CA ILE A 351 3.06 13.79 10.91
C ILE A 351 2.37 12.96 12.03
N PRO A 352 3.01 12.77 13.20
CA PRO A 352 2.39 12.06 14.33
C PRO A 352 1.43 12.97 15.12
N GLU A 353 0.44 12.38 15.78
CA GLU A 353 -0.37 13.07 16.78
C GLU A 353 0.38 13.11 18.14
N GLN A 354 0.14 14.13 18.96
CA GLN A 354 0.84 14.39 20.23
C GLN A 354 0.85 13.21 21.24
N GLU A 355 -0.16 12.33 21.21
CA GLU A 355 -0.24 11.15 22.09
C GLU A 355 0.52 9.90 21.56
N TRP A 356 1.10 9.94 20.36
CA TRP A 356 1.60 8.77 19.62
C TRP A 356 2.54 7.88 20.46
N LEU A 357 3.58 8.45 21.08
CA LEU A 357 4.49 7.68 21.93
C LEU A 357 3.79 7.12 23.19
N ARG A 358 2.95 7.93 23.87
CA ARG A 358 2.18 7.48 25.05
C ARG A 358 1.17 6.39 24.72
N ALA A 359 0.65 6.34 23.50
CA ALA A 359 -0.30 5.33 23.06
C ALA A 359 0.37 3.98 22.75
N ILE A 360 1.50 3.98 22.02
CA ILE A 360 2.11 2.74 21.54
C ILE A 360 3.04 2.08 22.58
N VAL A 361 3.88 2.87 23.27
CA VAL A 361 4.88 2.35 24.23
C VAL A 361 4.29 1.41 25.31
N PRO A 362 3.11 1.67 25.91
CA PRO A 362 2.47 0.74 26.85
C PRO A 362 2.31 -0.69 26.35
N HIS A 363 2.04 -0.90 25.06
CA HIS A 363 1.87 -2.25 24.51
C HIS A 363 3.18 -3.05 24.48
N LEU A 364 4.32 -2.35 24.45
CA LEU A 364 5.66 -2.92 24.54
C LEU A 364 6.11 -3.10 26.00
N LEU A 365 5.58 -2.32 26.94
CA LEU A 365 5.87 -2.47 28.37
C LEU A 365 5.05 -3.61 29.01
N VAL A 366 3.75 -3.71 28.70
CA VAL A 366 2.82 -4.69 29.29
C VAL A 366 3.10 -6.14 28.87
N ASP A 367 3.60 -6.35 27.65
CA ASP A 367 3.96 -7.68 27.15
C ASP A 367 5.46 -7.71 26.79
N PRO A 368 6.33 -8.33 27.62
CA PRO A 368 7.77 -8.34 27.38
C PRO A 368 8.18 -9.18 26.16
N LYS A 369 7.23 -9.90 25.52
CA LYS A 369 7.46 -10.53 24.21
C LYS A 369 6.85 -9.76 23.04
N MET A 370 6.24 -8.60 23.27
CA MET A 370 6.01 -7.64 22.20
C MET A 370 7.35 -7.07 21.73
N ALA A 371 7.65 -7.22 20.45
CA ALA A 371 8.82 -6.62 19.82
C ALA A 371 8.47 -5.31 19.13
N LEU A 372 7.34 -5.24 18.43
CA LEU A 372 7.00 -4.14 17.53
C LEU A 372 5.49 -3.89 17.52
N ALA A 373 5.10 -2.61 17.55
CA ALA A 373 3.72 -2.18 17.54
C ALA A 373 3.51 -1.03 16.53
N CYS A 374 2.45 -1.11 15.72
CA CYS A 374 2.18 -0.22 14.59
C CYS A 374 0.77 0.36 14.65
N PRO A 375 0.58 1.66 14.34
CA PRO A 375 -0.72 2.24 14.09
C PRO A 375 -1.13 2.10 12.61
N PRO A 376 -2.38 2.42 12.25
CA PRO A 376 -2.75 2.89 10.92
C PRO A 376 -1.71 3.84 10.29
N GLN A 377 -1.56 3.75 8.97
CA GLN A 377 -1.21 4.92 8.16
C GLN A 377 -2.52 5.50 7.65
N LEU A 378 -2.74 6.78 7.91
CA LEU A 378 -3.89 7.54 7.45
C LEU A 378 -3.37 8.75 6.65
N PHE A 379 -4.22 9.36 5.83
CA PHE A 379 -3.76 10.33 4.84
C PHE A 379 -4.66 11.56 4.78
N TYR A 380 -4.06 12.74 4.56
CA TYR A 380 -4.77 14.02 4.59
C TYR A 380 -4.91 14.76 3.25
N ASN A 381 -4.17 14.36 2.20
CA ASN A 381 -4.36 14.84 0.82
C ASN A 381 -5.16 13.84 -0.05
N THR A 382 -5.87 12.88 0.54
CA THR A 382 -6.70 11.94 -0.22
C THR A 382 -7.83 12.70 -0.91
N PRO A 383 -7.99 12.59 -2.24
CA PRO A 383 -9.02 13.31 -2.99
C PRO A 383 -10.43 12.79 -2.70
N ASP A 384 -11.43 13.64 -2.93
CA ASP A 384 -12.85 13.28 -2.97
C ASP A 384 -13.09 12.03 -3.83
N SER A 385 -13.94 11.13 -3.33
CA SER A 385 -14.20 9.79 -3.89
C SER A 385 -13.01 8.81 -3.96
N ASP A 386 -11.76 9.19 -3.66
CA ASP A 386 -10.57 8.33 -3.75
C ASP A 386 -10.53 7.38 -4.98
N PRO A 387 -10.46 7.91 -6.22
CA PRO A 387 -10.62 7.11 -7.45
C PRO A 387 -9.49 6.10 -7.68
N LEU A 388 -8.34 6.23 -7.01
CA LEU A 388 -7.22 5.30 -7.13
C LEU A 388 -7.06 4.40 -5.88
N ALA A 389 -8.02 4.40 -4.95
CA ALA A 389 -7.97 3.65 -3.67
C ALA A 389 -6.64 3.85 -2.91
N GLN A 390 -6.24 5.11 -2.80
CA GLN A 390 -4.99 5.56 -2.22
C GLN A 390 -5.00 5.49 -0.69
N SER A 391 -6.15 5.76 -0.08
CA SER A 391 -6.41 5.84 1.36
C SER A 391 -6.00 4.63 2.19
N LEU A 392 -6.07 3.42 1.60
CA LEU A 392 -5.90 2.14 2.29
C LEU A 392 -6.93 1.86 3.41
N ASP A 393 -8.03 2.62 3.55
CA ASP A 393 -9.05 2.44 4.59
C ASP A 393 -9.49 0.97 4.79
N PHE A 394 -9.73 0.24 3.70
CA PHE A 394 -10.10 -1.18 3.78
C PHE A 394 -8.99 -2.06 4.36
N PHE A 395 -7.73 -1.75 4.06
CA PHE A 395 -6.58 -2.45 4.62
C PHE A 395 -6.40 -2.13 6.11
N VAL A 396 -6.47 -0.85 6.51
CA VAL A 396 -6.26 -0.43 7.92
C VAL A 396 -7.46 -0.70 8.83
N HIS A 397 -8.69 -0.56 8.35
CA HIS A 397 -9.91 -0.74 9.15
C HIS A 397 -10.58 -2.11 9.02
N VAL A 398 -10.11 -2.99 8.13
CA VAL A 398 -10.61 -4.38 8.05
C VAL A 398 -9.46 -5.38 8.12
N ILE A 399 -8.47 -5.28 7.23
CA ILE A 399 -7.46 -6.34 7.09
C ILE A 399 -6.50 -6.40 8.28
N GLU A 400 -5.83 -5.30 8.65
CA GLU A 400 -4.88 -5.28 9.78
C GLU A 400 -5.50 -5.75 11.13
N PRO A 401 -6.72 -5.33 11.53
CA PRO A 401 -7.39 -5.87 12.70
C PRO A 401 -7.62 -7.39 12.65
N ILE A 402 -7.89 -7.96 11.47
CA ILE A 402 -8.03 -9.42 11.30
C ILE A 402 -6.65 -10.12 11.39
N LYS A 403 -5.56 -9.47 10.95
CA LYS A 403 -4.19 -10.00 11.16
C LYS A 403 -3.77 -9.96 12.63
N ASP A 404 -4.07 -8.87 13.34
CA ASP A 404 -3.75 -8.68 14.76
C ASP A 404 -4.49 -9.70 15.66
N ALA A 405 -5.73 -10.06 15.28
CA ALA A 405 -6.49 -11.16 15.89
C ALA A 405 -5.82 -12.55 15.78
N MET A 406 -4.81 -12.68 14.92
CA MET A 406 -3.97 -13.88 14.76
C MET A 406 -2.53 -13.67 15.23
N HIS A 407 -2.23 -12.52 15.83
CA HIS A 407 -0.89 -12.07 16.23
C HIS A 407 0.07 -11.95 15.03
N VAL A 408 -0.43 -11.34 13.94
CA VAL A 408 0.29 -11.06 12.68
C VAL A 408 0.20 -9.58 12.30
N ALA A 409 0.49 -8.66 13.20
CA ALA A 409 0.67 -7.27 12.78
C ALA A 409 2.00 -7.16 12.01
N TRP A 410 1.96 -6.78 10.73
CA TRP A 410 3.20 -6.45 10.01
C TRP A 410 3.52 -4.98 10.19
N CYS A 411 4.81 -4.65 10.13
CA CYS A 411 5.20 -3.25 10.02
C CYS A 411 4.78 -2.72 8.65
N THR A 412 4.13 -1.55 8.66
CA THR A 412 3.61 -0.83 7.49
C THR A 412 4.58 0.24 6.98
N GLY A 413 5.70 0.46 7.67
CA GLY A 413 6.79 1.36 7.25
C GLY A 413 6.93 2.66 8.07
N SER A 414 5.87 3.13 8.74
CA SER A 414 5.85 4.40 9.50
C SER A 414 4.97 4.33 10.74
N GLY A 415 5.28 5.15 11.75
CA GLY A 415 4.56 5.32 13.01
C GLY A 415 4.76 4.18 14.00
N TYR A 416 5.65 3.24 13.71
CA TYR A 416 5.86 2.07 14.54
C TYR A 416 6.86 2.34 15.66
N VAL A 417 6.70 1.64 16.78
CA VAL A 417 7.66 1.59 17.89
C VAL A 417 8.10 0.15 18.09
N VAL A 418 9.40 -0.06 18.31
CA VAL A 418 10.04 -1.37 18.35
C VAL A 418 11.09 -1.44 19.46
N ARG A 419 11.12 -2.57 20.19
CA ARG A 419 12.09 -2.89 21.24
C ARG A 419 13.48 -3.11 20.63
N ARG A 420 14.50 -2.41 21.13
CA ARG A 420 15.85 -2.49 20.58
C ARG A 420 16.41 -3.92 20.62
N GLU A 421 16.28 -4.61 21.76
CA GLU A 421 16.62 -6.03 21.96
C GLU A 421 16.07 -6.97 20.86
N ALA A 422 14.85 -6.69 20.36
CA ALA A 422 14.19 -7.53 19.36
C ALA A 422 14.65 -7.22 17.92
N LEU A 423 15.12 -6.01 17.65
CA LEU A 423 15.90 -5.70 16.43
C LEU A 423 17.26 -6.40 16.50
N ASP A 424 18.00 -6.25 17.60
CA ASP A 424 19.32 -6.84 17.73
C ASP A 424 19.28 -8.39 17.60
N ASP A 425 18.25 -9.05 18.17
CA ASP A 425 18.02 -10.50 18.00
C ASP A 425 17.80 -10.90 16.53
N ILE A 426 17.02 -10.15 15.73
CA ILE A 426 16.90 -10.47 14.29
C ILE A 426 18.14 -10.05 13.46
N GLY A 427 19.02 -9.23 14.03
CA GLY A 427 20.16 -8.63 13.35
C GLY A 427 19.83 -7.32 12.64
N ASN A 428 19.11 -6.40 13.31
CA ASN A 428 18.66 -5.10 12.80
C ASN A 428 17.74 -5.21 11.56
N PHE A 429 17.52 -4.12 10.82
CA PHE A 429 16.66 -4.13 9.63
C PHE A 429 17.31 -4.98 8.51
N PRO A 430 16.55 -5.87 7.85
CA PRO A 430 17.08 -6.85 6.92
C PRO A 430 17.44 -6.18 5.59
N LEU A 431 18.74 -6.14 5.29
CA LEU A 431 19.25 -5.53 4.07
C LEU A 431 18.85 -6.33 2.82
N GLY A 432 18.61 -5.61 1.72
CA GLY A 432 18.32 -6.23 0.42
C GLY A 432 16.89 -6.76 0.24
N SER A 433 15.95 -6.40 1.11
CA SER A 433 14.51 -6.45 0.80
C SER A 433 14.06 -5.18 0.08
N LEU A 434 12.98 -5.27 -0.70
CA LEU A 434 12.20 -4.09 -1.18
C LEU A 434 10.98 -3.76 -0.30
N ALA A 435 10.79 -4.53 0.77
CA ALA A 435 9.84 -4.32 1.86
C ALA A 435 10.52 -4.75 3.17
N GLU A 436 11.41 -3.90 3.68
CA GLU A 436 12.19 -4.19 4.90
C GLU A 436 11.33 -4.24 6.16
N ASP A 437 10.20 -3.54 6.15
CA ASP A 437 9.19 -3.45 7.20
C ASP A 437 8.45 -4.79 7.43
N VAL A 438 7.87 -5.34 6.36
CA VAL A 438 7.23 -6.66 6.36
C VAL A 438 8.27 -7.73 6.67
N ALA A 439 9.48 -7.63 6.14
CA ALA A 439 10.57 -8.57 6.43
C ALA A 439 11.01 -8.51 7.91
N THR A 440 11.19 -7.32 8.49
CA THR A 440 11.57 -7.08 9.90
C THR A 440 10.56 -7.73 10.85
N SER A 441 9.30 -7.33 10.72
CA SER A 441 8.21 -7.84 11.55
C SER A 441 8.03 -9.37 11.39
N THR A 442 8.17 -9.90 10.17
CA THR A 442 8.10 -11.34 9.92
C THR A 442 9.27 -12.11 10.54
N LEU A 443 10.51 -11.58 10.51
CA LEU A 443 11.67 -12.17 11.18
C LEU A 443 11.51 -12.17 12.72
N MET A 444 10.91 -11.13 13.29
CA MET A 444 10.60 -11.07 14.73
C MET A 444 9.64 -12.18 15.15
N LEU A 445 8.56 -12.40 14.38
CA LEU A 445 7.66 -13.55 14.59
C LEU A 445 8.40 -14.90 14.42
N GLY A 446 9.34 -14.98 13.47
CA GLY A 446 10.22 -16.14 13.29
C GLY A 446 11.14 -16.43 14.48
N LYS A 447 11.59 -15.39 15.18
CA LYS A 447 12.33 -15.46 16.46
C LYS A 447 11.43 -15.65 17.70
N GLY A 448 10.10 -15.70 17.53
CA GLY A 448 9.13 -15.97 18.60
C GLY A 448 8.80 -14.74 19.44
N TRP A 449 9.06 -13.55 18.92
CA TRP A 449 8.46 -12.32 19.41
C TRP A 449 7.02 -12.18 18.88
N LYS A 450 6.29 -11.22 19.45
CA LYS A 450 4.94 -10.83 19.05
C LYS A 450 4.99 -9.44 18.41
N THR A 451 3.99 -9.16 17.58
CA THR A 451 3.70 -7.83 17.06
C THR A 451 2.27 -7.40 17.39
N ALA A 452 2.00 -6.10 17.35
CA ALA A 452 0.69 -5.53 17.62
C ALA A 452 0.27 -4.47 16.60
N TYR A 453 -0.99 -4.52 16.19
CA TYR A 453 -1.66 -3.41 15.54
C TYR A 453 -2.44 -2.61 16.59
N ILE A 454 -2.21 -1.31 16.66
CA ILE A 454 -2.84 -0.38 17.58
C ILE A 454 -3.81 0.47 16.76
N HIS A 455 -5.11 0.21 16.86
CA HIS A 455 -6.12 0.70 15.92
C HIS A 455 -6.58 2.13 16.26
N GLU A 456 -5.61 3.03 16.45
CA GLU A 456 -5.82 4.44 16.78
C GLU A 456 -5.22 5.35 15.69
N PRO A 457 -5.84 6.49 15.38
CA PRO A 457 -5.38 7.42 14.35
C PRO A 457 -4.19 8.27 14.84
N LEU A 458 -3.01 7.67 15.00
CA LEU A 458 -1.84 8.28 15.66
C LEU A 458 -0.81 8.94 14.72
N GLN A 459 -0.96 8.82 13.40
CA GLN A 459 -0.15 9.51 12.39
C GLN A 459 -1.00 9.83 11.15
N PHE A 460 -0.65 10.87 10.42
CA PHE A 460 -1.29 11.27 9.17
C PHE A 460 -0.24 11.77 8.16
N GLY A 461 -0.20 11.17 6.98
CA GLY A 461 0.72 11.55 5.89
C GLY A 461 0.03 11.78 4.55
N THR A 462 0.78 11.57 3.47
CA THR A 462 0.38 11.91 2.09
C THR A 462 0.27 10.68 1.18
N VAL A 463 -0.68 10.74 0.24
CA VAL A 463 -0.76 9.82 -0.90
C VAL A 463 -0.13 10.44 -2.15
N PRO A 464 0.40 9.64 -3.09
CA PRO A 464 1.00 10.18 -4.31
C PRO A 464 0.05 11.05 -5.14
N ASP A 465 0.53 12.24 -5.52
CA ASP A 465 -0.28 13.21 -6.28
C ASP A 465 -0.57 12.80 -7.72
N ASP A 466 0.26 11.96 -8.34
CA ASP A 466 0.06 11.54 -9.74
C ASP A 466 -0.09 10.02 -9.95
N PHE A 467 -0.81 9.65 -11.00
CA PHE A 467 -1.08 8.27 -11.41
C PHE A 467 0.21 7.45 -11.60
N GLY A 468 1.25 8.04 -12.20
CA GLY A 468 2.52 7.37 -12.41
C GLY A 468 3.26 7.09 -11.11
N SER A 469 3.21 8.00 -10.15
CA SER A 469 3.82 7.85 -8.83
C SER A 469 3.02 6.89 -7.93
N HIS A 470 1.69 6.88 -8.05
CA HIS A 470 0.84 5.83 -7.50
C HIS A 470 1.19 4.44 -8.05
N LEU A 471 1.30 4.28 -9.38
CA LEU A 471 1.70 3.02 -10.01
C LEU A 471 3.06 2.53 -9.48
N LYS A 472 4.07 3.41 -9.40
CA LYS A 472 5.40 3.09 -8.85
C LYS A 472 5.31 2.61 -7.40
N GLN A 473 4.55 3.30 -6.54
CA GLN A 473 4.37 2.91 -5.13
C GLN A 473 3.76 1.50 -5.03
N ARG A 474 2.64 1.26 -5.71
CA ARG A 474 1.86 0.01 -5.57
C ARG A 474 2.52 -1.19 -6.24
N THR A 475 3.19 -1.00 -7.38
CA THR A 475 3.99 -2.08 -8.00
C THR A 475 5.23 -2.43 -7.18
N ARG A 476 5.92 -1.45 -6.59
CA ARG A 476 7.06 -1.69 -5.67
C ARG A 476 6.64 -2.55 -4.48
N TRP A 477 5.52 -2.24 -3.81
CA TRP A 477 5.01 -3.03 -2.69
C TRP A 477 4.69 -4.48 -3.07
N ALA A 478 4.14 -4.71 -4.27
CA ALA A 478 3.88 -6.06 -4.77
C ALA A 478 5.17 -6.84 -5.06
N ILE A 479 6.19 -6.21 -5.69
CA ILE A 479 7.51 -6.84 -5.86
C ILE A 479 8.12 -7.17 -4.49
N GLY A 480 8.13 -6.23 -3.55
CA GLY A 480 8.73 -6.40 -2.22
C GLY A 480 8.05 -7.48 -1.39
N THR A 481 6.72 -7.62 -1.53
CA THR A 481 5.95 -8.72 -0.92
C THR A 481 6.37 -10.08 -1.48
N VAL A 482 6.42 -10.21 -2.81
CA VAL A 482 6.81 -11.48 -3.48
C VAL A 482 8.28 -11.83 -3.23
N ASP A 483 9.17 -10.84 -3.24
CA ASP A 483 10.60 -10.97 -2.96
C ASP A 483 10.86 -11.44 -1.52
N THR A 484 10.24 -10.76 -0.54
CA THR A 484 10.29 -11.15 0.87
C THR A 484 9.75 -12.56 1.06
N ALA A 485 8.66 -12.91 0.38
CA ALA A 485 8.08 -14.25 0.44
C ALA A 485 9.04 -15.33 -0.09
N PHE A 486 9.68 -15.14 -1.24
CA PHE A 486 10.67 -16.09 -1.74
C PHE A 486 11.86 -16.24 -0.77
N LYS A 487 12.40 -15.13 -0.26
CA LYS A 487 13.53 -15.12 0.70
C LYS A 487 13.18 -15.78 2.03
N LEU A 488 11.92 -15.71 2.46
CA LEU A 488 11.38 -16.35 3.67
C LEU A 488 10.63 -17.67 3.39
N LYS A 489 10.79 -18.27 2.20
CA LYS A 489 10.21 -19.57 1.80
C LYS A 489 8.68 -19.63 2.04
N PHE A 490 7.99 -18.57 1.64
CA PHE A 490 6.56 -18.30 1.83
C PHE A 490 6.09 -18.41 3.29
N CYS A 491 7.00 -18.21 4.25
CA CYS A 491 6.82 -18.46 5.68
C CYS A 491 6.47 -19.92 6.06
N LEU A 492 6.58 -20.86 5.13
CA LEU A 492 6.16 -22.24 5.33
C LEU A 492 7.22 -23.06 6.11
N TRP A 493 8.52 -22.93 5.81
CA TRP A 493 9.59 -23.69 6.47
C TRP A 493 10.95 -22.96 6.55
N GLY A 494 11.84 -23.46 7.42
CA GLY A 494 13.19 -22.93 7.64
C GLY A 494 13.36 -22.11 8.93
N ASP A 495 14.62 -21.89 9.34
CA ASP A 495 14.92 -21.32 10.66
C ASP A 495 14.44 -19.88 10.85
N ALA A 496 14.45 -19.07 9.78
CA ALA A 496 13.96 -17.69 9.76
C ALA A 496 12.47 -17.54 10.14
N VAL A 497 11.70 -18.64 10.15
CA VAL A 497 10.29 -18.68 10.56
C VAL A 497 10.01 -19.70 11.66
N ARG A 498 11.05 -20.29 12.27
CA ARG A 498 10.96 -21.51 13.10
C ARG A 498 9.93 -21.44 14.22
N LYS A 499 9.88 -20.33 14.97
CA LYS A 499 9.00 -20.16 16.14
C LYS A 499 7.62 -19.59 15.80
N MET A 500 7.31 -19.33 14.52
CA MET A 500 5.97 -18.91 14.12
C MET A 500 4.93 -19.99 14.39
N THR A 501 3.78 -19.57 14.91
CA THR A 501 2.56 -20.37 14.99
C THR A 501 2.01 -20.70 13.60
N ILE A 502 1.15 -21.72 13.52
CA ILE A 502 0.48 -22.11 12.26
C ILE A 502 -0.30 -20.93 11.64
N ALA A 503 -0.95 -20.09 12.46
CA ALA A 503 -1.69 -18.93 11.98
C ALA A 503 -0.76 -17.88 11.33
N GLN A 504 0.38 -17.57 11.98
CA GLN A 504 1.38 -16.63 11.44
C GLN A 504 1.96 -17.13 10.11
N ARG A 505 2.29 -18.43 10.02
CA ARG A 505 2.76 -19.06 8.79
C ARG A 505 1.71 -19.01 7.67
N PHE A 506 0.45 -19.31 8.00
CA PHE A 506 -0.67 -19.25 7.06
C PHE A 506 -0.88 -17.83 6.52
N SER A 507 -0.88 -16.80 7.39
CA SER A 507 -1.00 -15.41 6.93
C SER A 507 0.17 -14.99 6.02
N GLY A 508 1.41 -15.34 6.35
CA GLY A 508 2.58 -15.06 5.51
C GLY A 508 2.49 -15.72 4.13
N PHE A 509 2.11 -17.00 4.09
CA PHE A 509 1.85 -17.73 2.85
C PHE A 509 0.71 -17.08 2.04
N LEU A 510 -0.41 -16.75 2.69
CA LEU A 510 -1.59 -16.20 2.04
C LEU A 510 -1.31 -14.83 1.41
N TYR A 511 -0.69 -13.92 2.15
CA TYR A 511 -0.37 -12.58 1.67
C TYR A 511 0.57 -12.59 0.45
N ALA A 512 1.59 -13.44 0.49
CA ALA A 512 2.47 -13.69 -0.65
C ALA A 512 1.71 -14.24 -1.87
N THR A 513 0.85 -15.22 -1.65
CA THR A 513 0.12 -15.87 -2.75
C THR A 513 -0.93 -14.93 -3.35
N LEU A 514 -1.60 -14.08 -2.55
CA LEU A 514 -2.50 -13.02 -3.03
C LEU A 514 -1.81 -12.04 -4.00
N SER A 515 -0.54 -11.72 -3.77
CA SER A 515 0.23 -10.90 -4.72
C SER A 515 0.50 -11.65 -6.05
N LEU A 516 0.81 -12.95 -5.98
CA LEU A 516 0.99 -13.81 -7.17
C LEU A 516 -0.32 -14.08 -7.92
N TYR A 517 -1.48 -14.12 -7.26
CA TYR A 517 -2.79 -14.31 -7.90
C TYR A 517 -3.16 -13.20 -8.88
N THR A 518 -2.51 -12.03 -8.83
CA THR A 518 -2.70 -10.97 -9.85
C THR A 518 -2.35 -11.45 -11.26
N LEU A 519 -1.42 -12.42 -11.41
CA LEU A 519 -1.10 -13.10 -12.67
C LEU A 519 -2.33 -13.84 -13.23
N LEU A 520 -2.96 -14.66 -12.38
CA LEU A 520 -4.10 -15.49 -12.74
C LEU A 520 -5.38 -14.66 -12.95
N LEU A 521 -5.60 -13.65 -12.11
CA LEU A 521 -6.67 -12.66 -12.28
C LEU A 521 -6.54 -11.94 -13.63
N THR A 522 -5.35 -11.45 -13.97
CA THR A 522 -5.10 -10.79 -15.27
C THR A 522 -5.38 -11.72 -16.46
N ALA A 523 -4.89 -12.96 -16.41
CA ALA A 523 -5.17 -13.94 -17.46
C ALA A 523 -6.67 -14.26 -17.60
N SER A 524 -7.37 -14.41 -16.47
CA SER A 524 -8.82 -14.67 -16.43
C SER A 524 -9.64 -13.54 -17.06
N MET A 525 -9.25 -12.29 -16.83
CA MET A 525 -9.92 -11.10 -17.36
C MET A 525 -9.83 -11.06 -18.88
N PHE A 526 -8.63 -11.22 -19.46
CA PHE A 526 -8.44 -11.21 -20.92
C PHE A 526 -9.15 -12.38 -21.64
N ALA A 527 -9.46 -13.48 -20.96
CA ALA A 527 -10.19 -14.59 -21.56
C ALA A 527 -11.70 -14.31 -21.75
N ILE A 528 -12.29 -13.40 -20.98
CA ILE A 528 -13.73 -13.08 -21.04
C ILE A 528 -14.18 -12.54 -22.42
N PRO A 529 -13.54 -11.51 -23.02
CA PRO A 529 -13.90 -11.07 -24.38
C PRO A 529 -13.72 -12.17 -25.44
N ILE A 530 -12.70 -13.02 -25.32
CA ILE A 530 -12.46 -14.15 -26.24
C ILE A 530 -13.64 -15.14 -26.18
N ILE A 531 -14.13 -15.44 -24.98
CA ILE A 531 -15.23 -16.38 -24.75
C ILE A 531 -16.57 -15.83 -25.26
N LEU A 532 -16.84 -14.54 -25.03
CA LEU A 532 -18.00 -13.86 -25.61
C LEU A 532 -17.95 -13.86 -27.16
N LEU A 533 -16.77 -13.66 -27.76
CA LEU A 533 -16.57 -13.76 -29.21
C LEU A 533 -16.66 -15.19 -29.76
N TRP A 534 -16.44 -16.23 -28.93
CA TRP A 534 -16.50 -17.64 -29.35
C TRP A 534 -17.89 -18.08 -29.84
N GLY A 535 -18.97 -17.43 -29.35
CA GLY A 535 -20.33 -17.71 -29.81
C GLY A 535 -20.80 -19.14 -29.48
N LYS A 536 -20.29 -19.71 -28.39
CA LYS A 536 -20.75 -20.97 -27.80
C LYS A 536 -21.52 -20.69 -26.52
N GLN A 537 -22.41 -21.60 -26.16
CA GLN A 537 -23.19 -21.54 -24.93
C GLN A 537 -22.25 -21.56 -23.71
N LEU A 538 -22.29 -20.51 -22.89
CA LEU A 538 -21.41 -20.33 -21.74
C LEU A 538 -21.92 -21.07 -20.51
N VAL A 539 -23.23 -21.27 -20.44
CA VAL A 539 -23.93 -21.95 -19.35
C VAL A 539 -24.65 -23.16 -19.95
N ALA A 540 -23.98 -24.32 -19.96
CA ALA A 540 -24.54 -25.56 -20.44
C ALA A 540 -25.50 -26.19 -19.41
N TYR A 541 -26.59 -26.76 -19.91
CA TYR A 541 -27.62 -27.47 -19.15
C TYR A 541 -28.27 -28.51 -20.07
N ALA A 542 -28.77 -29.61 -19.51
CA ALA A 542 -29.47 -30.66 -20.27
C ALA A 542 -30.98 -30.42 -20.37
N THR A 543 -31.59 -29.75 -19.38
CA THR A 543 -33.03 -29.50 -19.30
C THR A 543 -33.33 -28.11 -18.75
N THR A 544 -34.53 -27.57 -19.04
CA THR A 544 -35.00 -26.28 -18.48
C THR A 544 -34.94 -26.26 -16.95
N GLN A 545 -35.24 -27.39 -16.30
CA GLN A 545 -35.15 -27.52 -14.84
C GLN A 545 -33.73 -27.32 -14.30
N GLN A 546 -32.70 -27.78 -15.02
CA GLN A 546 -31.30 -27.51 -14.68
C GLN A 546 -30.94 -26.04 -14.87
N LEU A 547 -31.43 -25.38 -15.93
CA LEU A 547 -31.26 -23.93 -16.12
C LEU A 547 -31.88 -23.14 -14.96
N HIS A 548 -33.06 -23.54 -14.47
CA HIS A 548 -33.70 -22.91 -13.31
C HIS A 548 -32.88 -23.09 -12.03
N TRP A 549 -32.39 -24.30 -11.74
CA TRP A 549 -31.49 -24.53 -10.61
C TRP A 549 -30.23 -23.66 -10.68
N LEU A 550 -29.62 -23.51 -11.86
CA LEU A 550 -28.45 -22.64 -12.06
C LEU A 550 -28.77 -21.16 -11.83
N ILE A 551 -29.93 -20.67 -12.30
CA ILE A 551 -30.40 -19.30 -12.05
C ILE A 551 -30.65 -19.08 -10.55
N TRP A 552 -31.34 -20.00 -9.87
CA TRP A 552 -31.66 -19.89 -8.45
C TRP A 552 -30.40 -19.94 -7.57
N ALA A 553 -29.45 -20.82 -7.88
CA ALA A 553 -28.17 -20.89 -7.17
C ALA A 553 -27.27 -19.67 -7.45
N CYS A 554 -27.29 -19.13 -8.67
CA CYS A 554 -26.56 -17.89 -9.02
C CYS A 554 -27.17 -16.66 -8.32
N PHE A 555 -28.50 -16.58 -8.25
CA PHE A 555 -29.21 -15.57 -7.46
C PHE A 555 -28.84 -15.65 -5.97
N ALA A 556 -28.93 -16.83 -5.36
CA ALA A 556 -28.55 -17.03 -3.96
C ALA A 556 -27.09 -16.64 -3.69
N THR A 557 -26.17 -17.06 -4.57
CA THR A 557 -24.75 -16.67 -4.51
C THR A 557 -24.59 -15.15 -4.56
N THR A 558 -25.28 -14.47 -5.49
CA THR A 558 -25.19 -13.01 -5.65
C THR A 558 -25.70 -12.27 -4.42
N ILE A 559 -26.86 -12.64 -3.88
CA ILE A 559 -27.45 -11.97 -2.72
C ILE A 559 -26.59 -12.19 -1.46
N VAL A 560 -26.13 -13.43 -1.21
CA VAL A 560 -25.28 -13.72 -0.05
C VAL A 560 -23.92 -13.02 -0.17
N ASN A 561 -23.34 -12.94 -1.38
CA ASN A 561 -22.13 -12.16 -1.62
C ASN A 561 -22.33 -10.66 -1.34
N ARG A 562 -23.44 -10.05 -1.80
CA ARG A 562 -23.74 -8.64 -1.53
C ARG A 562 -23.92 -8.33 -0.04
N LEU A 563 -24.58 -9.23 0.70
CA LEU A 563 -24.69 -9.13 2.16
C LEU A 563 -23.32 -9.26 2.86
N CYS A 564 -22.46 -10.17 2.37
CA CYS A 564 -21.11 -10.36 2.87
C CYS A 564 -20.21 -9.13 2.60
N GLU A 565 -20.25 -8.57 1.38
CA GLU A 565 -19.55 -7.32 1.02
C GLU A 565 -20.00 -6.15 1.89
N PHE A 566 -21.31 -5.96 2.06
CA PHE A 566 -21.87 -4.90 2.91
C PHE A 566 -21.35 -5.01 4.36
N ALA A 567 -21.43 -6.20 4.96
CA ALA A 567 -20.94 -6.43 6.31
C ALA A 567 -19.41 -6.24 6.44
N LEU A 568 -18.65 -6.73 5.45
CA LEU A 568 -17.19 -6.65 5.41
C LEU A 568 -16.65 -5.22 5.22
N PHE A 569 -17.34 -4.39 4.42
CA PHE A 569 -16.87 -3.04 4.07
C PHE A 569 -17.29 -1.95 5.07
N ILE A 570 -18.32 -2.17 5.89
CA ILE A 570 -18.81 -1.20 6.89
C ILE A 570 -17.72 -0.53 7.75
N PRO A 571 -16.69 -1.23 8.27
CA PRO A 571 -15.64 -0.62 9.10
C PRO A 571 -14.79 0.43 8.37
N ALA A 572 -14.62 0.30 7.05
CA ALA A 572 -13.86 1.20 6.19
C ALA A 572 -14.75 2.17 5.39
N GLY A 573 -16.07 2.09 5.58
CA GLY A 573 -17.06 2.70 4.68
C GLY A 573 -17.34 1.82 3.46
N TYR A 574 -18.63 1.56 3.22
CA TYR A 574 -19.12 0.65 2.18
C TYR A 574 -18.56 0.98 0.77
N HIS A 575 -18.65 2.25 0.37
CA HIS A 575 -18.13 2.75 -0.90
C HIS A 575 -16.60 2.58 -1.02
N THR A 576 -15.86 2.71 0.09
CA THR A 576 -14.39 2.58 0.09
C THR A 576 -13.97 1.13 -0.07
N GLY A 577 -14.71 0.18 0.52
CA GLY A 577 -14.56 -1.25 0.26
C GLY A 577 -14.85 -1.61 -1.21
N GLN A 578 -15.95 -1.11 -1.79
CA GLN A 578 -16.20 -1.28 -3.23
C GLN A 578 -15.04 -0.77 -4.10
N ARG A 579 -14.52 0.44 -3.81
CA ARG A 579 -13.35 0.99 -4.52
C ARG A 579 -12.10 0.12 -4.35
N GLY A 580 -11.88 -0.44 -3.17
CA GLY A 580 -10.82 -1.43 -2.91
C GLY A 580 -10.94 -2.67 -3.81
N SER A 581 -12.14 -3.20 -4.02
CA SER A 581 -12.39 -4.32 -4.95
C SER A 581 -12.15 -3.93 -6.41
N ARG A 582 -12.64 -2.76 -6.85
CA ARG A 582 -12.40 -2.24 -8.21
C ARG A 582 -10.93 -1.97 -8.48
N TYR A 583 -10.20 -1.48 -7.48
CA TYR A 583 -8.76 -1.26 -7.49
C TYR A 583 -7.98 -2.54 -7.77
N GLN A 584 -8.33 -3.66 -7.13
CA GLN A 584 -7.68 -4.94 -7.38
C GLN A 584 -7.79 -5.37 -8.86
N LEU A 585 -8.95 -5.13 -9.48
CA LEU A 585 -9.19 -5.44 -10.90
C LEU A 585 -8.34 -4.57 -11.84
N TRP A 586 -8.32 -3.25 -11.68
CA TRP A 586 -7.57 -2.40 -12.61
C TRP A 586 -6.05 -2.39 -12.36
N MET A 587 -5.60 -2.63 -11.13
CA MET A 587 -4.17 -2.81 -10.84
C MET A 587 -3.61 -4.18 -11.19
N SER A 588 -4.44 -5.22 -11.34
CA SER A 588 -3.93 -6.59 -11.59
C SER A 588 -2.97 -6.68 -12.77
N PRO A 589 -3.21 -6.05 -13.95
CA PRO A 589 -2.33 -6.22 -15.10
C PRO A 589 -0.99 -5.50 -14.93
N TYR A 590 -0.98 -4.37 -14.23
CA TYR A 590 0.25 -3.65 -13.86
C TYR A 590 1.11 -4.48 -12.92
N ILE A 591 0.51 -5.06 -11.87
CA ILE A 591 1.23 -5.90 -10.89
C ILE A 591 1.70 -7.20 -11.56
N ALA A 592 0.83 -7.85 -12.35
CA ALA A 592 1.16 -9.06 -13.09
C ALA A 592 2.35 -8.87 -14.04
N LEU A 593 2.32 -7.83 -14.87
CA LEU A 593 3.45 -7.48 -15.75
C LEU A 593 4.72 -7.21 -14.94
N CYS A 594 4.61 -6.53 -13.81
CA CYS A 594 5.75 -6.22 -12.95
C CYS A 594 6.38 -7.48 -12.32
N ILE A 595 5.56 -8.42 -11.83
CA ILE A 595 6.00 -9.73 -11.31
C ILE A 595 6.65 -10.57 -12.42
N VAL A 596 6.01 -10.68 -13.59
CA VAL A 596 6.56 -11.40 -14.75
C VAL A 596 7.93 -10.85 -15.14
N ARG A 597 8.08 -9.53 -15.22
CA ARG A 597 9.36 -8.89 -15.56
C ARG A 597 10.42 -9.02 -14.47
N SER A 598 10.04 -9.06 -13.19
CA SER A 598 10.99 -9.10 -12.06
C SER A 598 11.47 -10.51 -11.71
N PHE A 599 10.64 -11.54 -11.93
CA PHE A 599 10.90 -12.90 -11.44
C PHE A 599 10.86 -14.01 -12.52
N MET A 600 10.29 -13.76 -13.71
CA MET A 600 10.07 -14.81 -14.72
C MET A 600 10.83 -14.58 -16.03
N LEU A 601 10.93 -13.33 -16.51
CA LEU A 601 11.58 -13.03 -17.79
C LEU A 601 13.10 -12.83 -17.65
N PRO A 602 13.92 -13.38 -18.56
CA PRO A 602 15.33 -13.04 -18.65
C PRO A 602 15.51 -11.60 -19.16
N ARG A 603 16.65 -10.97 -18.83
CA ARG A 603 16.91 -9.55 -19.16
C ARG A 603 16.76 -9.22 -20.65
N TRP A 604 17.18 -10.13 -21.54
CA TRP A 604 17.07 -9.95 -22.99
C TRP A 604 15.62 -9.93 -23.51
N LEU A 605 14.69 -10.55 -22.77
CA LEU A 605 13.25 -10.55 -23.06
C LEU A 605 12.51 -9.42 -22.29
N GLY A 606 13.24 -8.37 -21.90
CA GLY A 606 12.71 -7.24 -21.14
C GLY A 606 12.57 -7.48 -19.64
N GLY A 607 13.13 -8.58 -19.11
CA GLY A 607 13.24 -8.82 -17.67
C GLY A 607 14.01 -7.71 -16.95
N GLN A 608 13.53 -7.31 -15.79
CA GLN A 608 14.05 -6.18 -15.01
C GLN A 608 14.64 -6.67 -13.70
N THR A 609 15.78 -6.11 -13.32
CA THR A 609 16.29 -6.28 -11.95
C THR A 609 15.44 -5.47 -10.99
N GLN A 610 15.28 -5.99 -9.77
CA GLN A 610 14.72 -5.26 -8.63
C GLN A 610 15.49 -3.96 -8.41
N ALA A 611 14.93 -2.84 -8.87
CA ALA A 611 15.55 -1.53 -8.80
C ALA A 611 14.63 -0.56 -8.03
N PHE A 612 15.12 -0.06 -6.91
CA PHE A 612 14.41 0.89 -6.06
C PHE A 612 14.78 2.33 -6.45
N LYS A 613 13.78 3.19 -6.59
CA LYS A 613 13.94 4.65 -6.52
C LYS A 613 13.13 5.18 -5.32
N PRO A 614 13.72 6.00 -4.42
CA PRO A 614 13.03 6.62 -3.28
C PRO A 614 11.80 7.41 -3.71
N THR A 615 10.76 7.44 -2.88
CA THR A 615 9.47 8.03 -3.28
C THR A 615 9.54 9.56 -3.38
N GLY A 616 10.15 10.29 -2.43
CA GLY A 616 10.26 11.76 -2.51
C GLY A 616 10.98 12.29 -3.73
N SER A 617 11.96 11.53 -4.26
CA SER A 617 12.69 11.87 -5.49
C SER A 617 11.86 11.81 -6.80
N LEU A 618 10.53 11.92 -6.72
CA LEU A 618 9.54 11.78 -7.79
C LEU A 618 8.51 12.93 -7.79
N GLY A 619 8.94 14.15 -8.12
CA GLY A 619 8.02 15.26 -8.38
C GLY A 619 6.98 14.94 -9.47
N SER A 620 5.79 15.53 -9.36
CA SER A 620 4.65 15.24 -10.24
C SER A 620 4.93 15.61 -11.70
N ALA A 621 4.93 14.61 -12.59
CA ALA A 621 5.21 14.84 -14.02
C ALA A 621 4.05 15.55 -14.77
N LEU A 622 2.84 15.53 -14.19
CA LEU A 622 1.61 16.00 -14.82
C LEU A 622 0.83 17.03 -13.99
N ASN A 623 1.25 17.29 -12.73
CA ASN A 623 0.63 18.21 -11.78
C ASN A 623 -0.89 17.99 -11.64
N GLU A 624 -1.30 16.72 -11.51
CA GLU A 624 -2.69 16.31 -11.71
C GLU A 624 -3.66 16.94 -10.71
N ARG A 625 -3.22 17.26 -9.49
CA ARG A 625 -4.07 17.82 -8.42
C ARG A 625 -4.24 19.33 -8.50
N ASP A 626 -3.22 20.08 -8.88
CA ASP A 626 -3.28 21.53 -8.95
C ASP A 626 -4.05 21.99 -10.21
N PRO A 627 -5.24 22.61 -10.09
CA PRO A 627 -6.02 23.05 -11.24
C PRO A 627 -5.34 24.14 -12.10
N LYS A 628 -4.34 24.86 -11.56
CA LYS A 628 -3.56 25.89 -12.27
C LYS A 628 -2.38 25.28 -13.03
N LEU A 629 -1.68 24.31 -12.43
CA LEU A 629 -0.46 23.72 -13.00
C LEU A 629 -0.67 22.42 -13.79
N ARG A 630 -1.85 21.79 -13.68
CA ARG A 630 -2.29 20.57 -14.37
C ARG A 630 -2.05 20.65 -15.88
N LYS A 631 -1.29 19.71 -16.43
CA LYS A 631 -1.06 19.63 -17.89
C LYS A 631 -2.37 19.34 -18.63
N ASN A 632 -2.50 19.84 -19.87
CA ASN A 632 -3.73 19.71 -20.65
C ASN A 632 -4.12 18.23 -20.92
N ILE A 633 -5.39 18.00 -21.25
CA ILE A 633 -5.96 16.66 -21.42
C ILE A 633 -5.22 15.81 -22.46
N PHE A 634 -4.74 16.39 -23.57
CA PHE A 634 -4.01 15.65 -24.59
C PHE A 634 -2.65 15.16 -24.09
N VAL A 635 -1.96 15.96 -23.26
CA VAL A 635 -0.70 15.55 -22.62
C VAL A 635 -0.97 14.45 -21.58
N ARG A 636 -2.01 14.61 -20.73
CA ARG A 636 -2.39 13.57 -19.75
C ARG A 636 -2.75 12.25 -20.42
N LEU A 637 -3.64 12.27 -21.41
CA LEU A 637 -4.02 11.08 -22.18
C LEU A 637 -2.81 10.43 -22.85
N ARG A 638 -1.94 11.21 -23.51
CA ARG A 638 -0.73 10.65 -24.14
C ARG A 638 0.19 9.96 -23.12
N VAL A 639 0.46 10.60 -21.99
CA VAL A 639 1.38 10.05 -20.98
C VAL A 639 0.75 8.85 -20.26
N ILE A 640 -0.52 8.94 -19.83
CA ILE A 640 -1.16 7.87 -19.07
C ILE A 640 -1.47 6.66 -19.95
N LEU A 641 -2.00 6.85 -21.17
CA LEU A 641 -2.32 5.74 -22.07
C LEU A 641 -1.07 5.04 -22.63
N PHE A 642 -0.01 5.77 -22.98
CA PHE A 642 1.17 5.17 -23.63
C PHE A 642 2.36 4.97 -22.68
N ASN A 643 2.79 6.00 -21.95
CA ASN A 643 3.95 5.88 -21.05
C ASN A 643 3.61 5.05 -19.79
N TYR A 644 2.40 5.21 -19.25
CA TYR A 644 1.85 4.37 -18.17
C TYR A 644 0.91 3.27 -18.68
N MET A 645 1.01 2.92 -19.97
CA MET A 645 0.37 1.80 -20.65
C MET A 645 -1.16 1.68 -20.54
N ALA A 646 -1.89 2.67 -20.02
CA ALA A 646 -3.34 2.56 -19.80
C ALA A 646 -4.17 2.40 -21.09
N PHE A 647 -3.56 2.46 -22.28
CA PHE A 647 -4.14 2.01 -23.54
C PHE A 647 -4.66 0.56 -23.47
N PHE A 648 -4.05 -0.35 -22.71
CA PHE A 648 -4.58 -1.72 -22.60
C PHE A 648 -5.96 -1.74 -21.91
N HIS A 649 -6.26 -0.80 -21.01
CA HIS A 649 -7.59 -0.66 -20.41
C HIS A 649 -8.62 -0.24 -21.47
N LEU A 650 -8.31 0.80 -22.25
CA LEU A 650 -9.14 1.27 -23.35
C LEU A 650 -9.43 0.15 -24.37
N ALA A 651 -8.40 -0.60 -24.76
CA ALA A 651 -8.53 -1.74 -25.66
C ALA A 651 -9.37 -2.87 -25.05
N PHE A 652 -9.15 -3.22 -23.77
CA PHE A 652 -9.91 -4.25 -23.07
C PHE A 652 -11.40 -3.91 -22.98
N VAL A 653 -11.74 -2.68 -22.58
CA VAL A 653 -13.12 -2.21 -22.47
C VAL A 653 -13.78 -2.21 -23.85
N TYR A 654 -13.11 -1.67 -24.88
CA TYR A 654 -13.64 -1.66 -26.25
C TYR A 654 -13.92 -3.07 -26.78
N VAL A 655 -12.93 -3.98 -26.72
CA VAL A 655 -13.09 -5.35 -27.22
C VAL A 655 -14.16 -6.12 -26.43
N THR A 656 -14.28 -5.91 -25.12
CA THR A 656 -15.31 -6.55 -24.29
C THR A 656 -16.71 -6.05 -24.64
N LEU A 657 -16.91 -4.75 -24.83
CA LEU A 657 -18.20 -4.19 -25.26
C LEU A 657 -18.59 -4.66 -26.67
N VAL A 658 -17.64 -4.68 -27.61
CA VAL A 658 -17.84 -5.24 -28.96
C VAL A 658 -18.21 -6.74 -28.89
N ALA A 659 -17.56 -7.51 -28.01
CA ALA A 659 -17.86 -8.92 -27.81
C ALA A 659 -19.27 -9.15 -27.25
N VAL A 660 -19.73 -8.33 -26.29
CA VAL A 660 -21.10 -8.35 -25.78
C VAL A 660 -22.10 -8.02 -26.90
N VAL A 661 -21.85 -6.98 -27.71
CA VAL A 661 -22.72 -6.60 -28.84
C VAL A 661 -22.81 -7.73 -29.88
N ILE A 662 -21.70 -8.36 -30.24
CA ILE A 662 -21.67 -9.49 -31.19
C ILE A 662 -22.38 -10.72 -30.63
N SER A 663 -22.19 -11.05 -29.34
CA SER A 663 -22.92 -12.16 -28.69
C SER A 663 -24.42 -11.88 -28.63
N THR A 664 -24.81 -10.65 -28.29
CA THR A 664 -26.21 -10.17 -28.30
C THR A 664 -26.83 -10.32 -29.68
N TYR A 665 -26.19 -9.79 -30.72
CA TYR A 665 -26.68 -9.87 -32.11
C TYR A 665 -26.87 -11.31 -32.58
N ARG A 666 -25.93 -12.22 -32.25
CA ARG A 666 -26.06 -13.65 -32.57
C ARG A 666 -27.30 -14.29 -31.95
N CYS A 667 -27.68 -13.92 -30.73
CA CYS A 667 -28.93 -14.42 -30.13
C CYS A 667 -30.17 -13.97 -30.90
N PHE A 668 -30.26 -12.70 -31.32
CA PHE A 668 -31.37 -12.22 -32.16
C PHE A 668 -31.34 -12.82 -33.58
N ALA A 669 -30.17 -13.14 -34.13
CA ALA A 669 -30.05 -13.74 -35.46
C ALA A 669 -30.36 -15.25 -35.50
N ILE A 670 -30.19 -15.97 -34.38
CA ILE A 670 -30.39 -17.42 -34.27
C ILE A 670 -31.80 -17.77 -33.72
N GLN A 671 -32.38 -16.91 -32.88
CA GLN A 671 -33.64 -17.21 -32.17
C GLN A 671 -34.79 -16.34 -32.69
N SER A 672 -35.86 -16.98 -33.20
CA SER A 672 -37.06 -16.29 -33.70
C SER A 672 -38.14 -16.08 -32.65
N SER A 673 -38.11 -16.80 -31.52
CA SER A 673 -39.08 -16.67 -30.43
C SER A 673 -38.55 -15.77 -29.30
N PHE A 674 -39.41 -14.94 -28.71
CA PHE A 674 -39.05 -14.09 -27.58
C PHE A 674 -38.39 -14.88 -26.42
N LYS A 675 -38.98 -16.03 -26.06
CA LYS A 675 -38.42 -16.95 -25.06
C LYS A 675 -37.02 -17.45 -25.45
N GLY A 676 -36.82 -17.88 -26.69
CA GLY A 676 -35.53 -18.33 -27.20
C GLY A 676 -34.47 -17.23 -27.17
N ILE A 677 -34.85 -16.00 -27.57
CA ILE A 677 -33.97 -14.82 -27.50
C ILE A 677 -33.53 -14.57 -26.05
N VAL A 678 -34.46 -14.47 -25.10
CA VAL A 678 -34.12 -14.16 -23.69
C VAL A 678 -33.26 -15.27 -23.06
N VAL A 679 -33.59 -16.55 -23.28
CA VAL A 679 -32.77 -17.68 -22.79
C VAL A 679 -31.38 -17.68 -23.44
N CYS A 680 -31.27 -17.36 -24.73
CA CYS A 680 -29.96 -17.22 -25.39
C CYS A 680 -29.14 -16.08 -24.77
N LEU A 681 -29.72 -14.88 -24.61
CA LEU A 681 -29.05 -13.72 -24.03
C LEU A 681 -28.51 -14.02 -22.63
N ILE A 682 -29.34 -14.60 -21.75
CA ILE A 682 -28.92 -15.03 -20.40
C ILE A 682 -27.75 -16.02 -20.45
N THR A 683 -27.75 -16.96 -21.39
CA THR A 683 -26.77 -18.07 -21.44
C THR A 683 -25.50 -17.79 -22.25
N HIS A 684 -25.43 -16.65 -22.96
CA HIS A 684 -24.32 -16.28 -23.86
C HIS A 684 -23.68 -14.91 -23.58
N ALA A 685 -24.33 -14.00 -22.86
CA ALA A 685 -23.77 -12.67 -22.56
C ALA A 685 -24.26 -12.06 -21.22
N PHE A 686 -25.54 -12.26 -20.87
CA PHE A 686 -26.21 -11.63 -19.74
C PHE A 686 -26.45 -12.60 -18.57
N TRP A 687 -25.49 -13.48 -18.30
CA TRP A 687 -25.55 -14.33 -17.10
C TRP A 687 -25.40 -13.45 -15.85
N PRO A 688 -26.20 -13.63 -14.80
CA PRO A 688 -26.04 -12.84 -13.57
C PRO A 688 -24.66 -13.04 -12.93
N PRO A 689 -24.10 -12.02 -12.24
CA PRO A 689 -24.63 -10.68 -12.03
C PRO A 689 -24.14 -9.67 -13.08
N LEU A 690 -24.04 -10.05 -14.36
CA LEU A 690 -23.52 -9.20 -15.46
C LEU A 690 -22.05 -8.77 -15.26
N THR A 691 -21.18 -9.72 -14.90
CA THR A 691 -19.75 -9.52 -14.54
C THR A 691 -18.95 -8.64 -15.52
N PHE A 692 -19.30 -8.62 -16.81
CA PHE A 692 -18.64 -7.77 -17.79
C PHE A 692 -18.81 -6.26 -17.52
N LEU A 693 -19.92 -5.84 -16.89
CA LEU A 693 -20.15 -4.44 -16.50
C LEU A 693 -19.09 -4.00 -15.48
N PHE A 694 -19.00 -4.71 -14.36
CA PHE A 694 -18.05 -4.42 -13.29
C PHE A 694 -16.59 -4.46 -13.76
N LEU A 695 -16.26 -5.36 -14.70
CA LEU A 695 -14.95 -5.39 -15.34
C LEU A 695 -14.73 -4.16 -16.22
N CYS A 696 -15.65 -3.83 -17.12
CA CYS A 696 -15.53 -2.66 -17.98
C CYS A 696 -15.41 -1.36 -17.17
N THR A 697 -16.26 -1.15 -16.16
CA THR A 697 -16.26 0.08 -15.34
C THR A 697 -15.05 0.18 -14.43
N SER A 698 -14.59 -0.92 -13.83
CA SER A 698 -13.37 -0.92 -13.01
C SER A 698 -12.14 -0.65 -13.87
N LEU A 699 -12.03 -1.32 -15.03
CA LEU A 699 -10.90 -1.15 -15.94
C LEU A 699 -10.93 0.23 -16.64
N TRP A 700 -12.09 0.90 -16.73
CA TRP A 700 -12.17 2.28 -17.21
C TRP A 700 -11.53 3.30 -16.27
N THR A 701 -11.33 2.98 -14.98
CA THR A 701 -10.88 3.93 -13.94
C THR A 701 -9.65 4.76 -14.36
N PRO A 702 -8.55 4.17 -14.87
CA PRO A 702 -7.39 4.94 -15.31
C PRO A 702 -7.65 5.84 -16.52
N VAL A 703 -8.57 5.46 -17.41
CA VAL A 703 -8.97 6.27 -18.57
C VAL A 703 -9.80 7.47 -18.11
N SER A 704 -10.79 7.25 -17.23
CA SER A 704 -11.55 8.36 -16.63
C SER A 704 -10.67 9.31 -15.83
N TYR A 705 -9.71 8.80 -15.06
CA TYR A 705 -8.77 9.61 -14.29
C TYR A 705 -7.81 10.41 -15.19
N ALA A 706 -7.38 9.88 -16.35
CA ALA A 706 -6.61 10.64 -17.33
C ALA A 706 -7.41 11.79 -17.97
N ILE A 707 -8.70 11.54 -18.23
CA ILE A 707 -9.65 12.52 -18.76
C ILE A 707 -9.87 13.64 -17.73
N ASP A 708 -10.21 13.31 -16.49
CA ASP A 708 -10.47 14.30 -15.43
C ASP A 708 -9.97 13.80 -14.05
N PRO A 709 -8.73 14.15 -13.65
CA PRO A 709 -8.21 13.82 -12.34
C PRO A 709 -8.79 14.77 -11.27
N PRO A 710 -9.02 14.32 -10.01
CA PRO A 710 -9.51 15.19 -8.95
C PRO A 710 -8.53 16.31 -8.62
N SER A 711 -9.04 17.50 -8.36
CA SER A 711 -8.26 18.55 -7.70
C SER A 711 -8.15 18.29 -6.20
N VAL A 712 -7.06 18.77 -5.60
CA VAL A 712 -6.84 18.81 -4.15
C VAL A 712 -6.39 20.24 -3.80
N PRO A 713 -6.76 20.81 -2.63
CA PRO A 713 -6.21 22.07 -2.14
C PRO A 713 -4.69 22.06 -1.99
N ASP A 714 -4.09 23.22 -1.69
CA ASP A 714 -2.67 23.27 -1.34
C ASP A 714 -2.41 22.49 -0.03
N ARG A 715 -1.17 22.03 0.17
CA ARG A 715 -0.80 21.31 1.40
C ARG A 715 -1.10 22.14 2.65
N GLU A 716 -0.83 23.44 2.64
CA GLU A 716 -1.08 24.30 3.81
C GLU A 716 -2.59 24.50 4.08
N ASP A 717 -3.45 24.51 3.04
CA ASP A 717 -4.92 24.55 3.20
C ASP A 717 -5.47 23.30 3.92
N LEU A 718 -4.72 22.18 3.89
CA LEU A 718 -5.09 20.92 4.52
C LEU A 718 -4.61 20.80 5.98
N LEU A 719 -3.81 21.76 6.45
CA LEU A 719 -3.17 21.76 7.77
C LEU A 719 -3.74 22.87 8.67
N LYS A 720 -3.63 22.68 9.98
CA LYS A 720 -3.77 23.73 10.99
C LYS A 720 -2.44 23.90 11.69
N ARG A 721 -1.75 25.01 11.41
CA ARG A 721 -0.47 25.39 12.00
C ARG A 721 -0.68 26.21 13.28
N ASP A 722 0.04 25.89 14.35
CA ASP A 722 0.09 26.75 15.55
C ASP A 722 1.02 27.95 15.30
N PRO A 723 0.59 29.19 15.60
CA PRO A 723 1.36 30.39 15.28
C PRO A 723 2.56 30.65 16.22
N LYS A 724 2.76 29.84 17.27
CA LYS A 724 3.89 29.95 18.21
C LYS A 724 4.90 28.82 18.03
N THR A 725 4.44 27.57 17.96
CA THR A 725 5.33 26.39 17.83
C THR A 725 5.62 26.02 16.38
N ALA A 726 4.87 26.59 15.42
CA ALA A 726 4.86 26.22 14.01
C ALA A 726 4.47 24.75 13.72
N VAL A 727 4.09 23.98 14.73
CA VAL A 727 3.59 22.60 14.60
C VAL A 727 2.31 22.62 13.75
N ALA A 728 2.22 21.73 12.77
CA ALA A 728 1.09 21.64 11.87
C ALA A 728 0.42 20.27 11.98
N HIS A 729 -0.89 20.24 12.25
CA HIS A 729 -1.68 19.01 12.26
C HIS A 729 -2.77 19.06 11.19
N PRO A 730 -3.06 17.96 10.47
CA PRO A 730 -4.13 17.96 9.48
C PRO A 730 -5.51 18.27 10.06
N THR A 731 -6.28 19.10 9.36
CA THR A 731 -7.61 19.54 9.81
C THR A 731 -8.59 18.38 9.97
N LYS A 732 -9.63 18.57 10.80
CA LYS A 732 -10.75 17.60 10.94
C LYS A 732 -11.52 17.33 9.63
N LYS A 733 -11.32 18.15 8.58
CA LYS A 733 -11.87 17.96 7.23
C LYS A 733 -10.94 17.11 6.37
N SER A 734 -9.66 17.48 6.26
CA SER A 734 -8.66 16.77 5.43
C SER A 734 -8.39 15.34 5.92
N LYS A 735 -8.54 15.07 7.23
CA LYS A 735 -8.55 13.71 7.81
C LYS A 735 -9.76 12.83 7.39
N LYS A 736 -10.57 13.21 6.38
CA LYS A 736 -11.76 12.46 5.91
C LYS A 736 -11.89 12.50 4.39
N ILE A 737 -12.16 11.34 3.78
CA ILE A 737 -12.50 11.24 2.36
C ILE A 737 -13.95 11.70 2.14
N ALA A 738 -14.18 12.68 1.28
CA ALA A 738 -15.53 13.10 0.92
C ALA A 738 -16.18 12.17 -0.13
N PHE A 739 -17.51 12.11 -0.12
CA PHE A 739 -18.30 11.41 -1.14
C PHE A 739 -18.46 12.29 -2.39
N GLY A 740 -18.43 11.70 -3.58
CA GLY A 740 -18.63 12.39 -4.85
C GLY A 740 -19.20 11.49 -5.95
N GLY A 741 -19.41 12.06 -7.14
CA GLY A 741 -20.22 11.46 -8.20
C GLY A 741 -19.78 10.07 -8.69
N GLN A 742 -18.47 9.75 -8.62
CA GLN A 742 -17.98 8.43 -9.01
C GLN A 742 -18.49 7.32 -8.07
N ALA A 743 -18.60 7.60 -6.77
CA ALA A 743 -19.15 6.66 -5.80
C ALA A 743 -20.66 6.43 -6.06
N ALA A 744 -21.43 7.49 -6.33
CA ALA A 744 -22.84 7.37 -6.70
C ALA A 744 -23.05 6.55 -7.98
N TRP A 745 -22.19 6.71 -8.99
CA TRP A 745 -22.22 5.90 -10.21
C TRP A 745 -21.96 4.42 -9.94
N PHE A 746 -20.99 4.10 -9.08
CA PHE A 746 -20.70 2.70 -8.71
C PHE A 746 -21.86 2.04 -7.94
N GLU A 747 -22.57 2.79 -7.09
CA GLU A 747 -23.78 2.28 -6.42
C GLU A 747 -24.95 2.06 -7.38
N LEU A 748 -25.13 2.96 -8.37
CA LEU A 748 -26.13 2.77 -9.41
C LEU A 748 -25.86 1.49 -10.21
N GLU A 749 -24.60 1.23 -10.58
CA GLU A 749 -24.18 0.01 -11.27
C GLU A 749 -24.42 -1.25 -10.41
N TYR A 750 -24.03 -1.23 -9.13
CA TYR A 750 -24.27 -2.33 -8.19
C TYR A 750 -25.77 -2.61 -8.02
N THR A 751 -26.58 -1.55 -7.93
CA THR A 751 -28.04 -1.64 -7.81
C THR A 751 -28.67 -2.23 -9.07
N VAL A 752 -28.34 -1.70 -10.26
CA VAL A 752 -28.88 -2.17 -11.55
C VAL A 752 -28.51 -3.63 -11.83
N ALA A 753 -27.27 -4.05 -11.57
CA ALA A 753 -26.86 -5.44 -11.75
C ALA A 753 -27.55 -6.40 -10.76
N THR A 754 -27.77 -5.94 -9.51
CA THR A 754 -28.51 -6.73 -8.50
C THR A 754 -29.99 -6.83 -8.87
N ALA A 755 -30.60 -5.74 -9.35
CA ALA A 755 -31.97 -5.73 -9.87
C ALA A 755 -32.13 -6.63 -11.11
N ALA A 756 -31.18 -6.61 -12.06
CA ALA A 756 -31.17 -7.53 -13.20
C ALA A 756 -31.08 -9.00 -12.75
N THR A 757 -30.31 -9.29 -11.70
CA THR A 757 -30.22 -10.64 -11.10
C THR A 757 -31.54 -11.08 -10.47
N ILE A 758 -32.22 -10.17 -9.74
CA ILE A 758 -33.57 -10.40 -9.20
C ILE A 758 -34.59 -10.64 -10.32
N LEU A 759 -34.55 -9.84 -11.39
CA LEU A 759 -35.48 -9.97 -12.53
C LEU A 759 -35.29 -11.29 -13.28
N ILE A 760 -34.04 -11.75 -13.50
CA ILE A 760 -33.76 -13.05 -14.12
C ILE A 760 -34.21 -14.20 -13.21
N PHE A 761 -34.03 -14.07 -11.90
CA PHE A 761 -34.55 -15.03 -10.91
C PHE A 761 -36.09 -15.11 -10.97
N VAL A 762 -36.79 -13.98 -10.87
CA VAL A 762 -38.27 -13.93 -10.93
C VAL A 762 -38.78 -14.46 -12.27
N TYR A 763 -38.14 -14.10 -13.39
CA TYR A 763 -38.55 -14.57 -14.72
C TYR A 763 -38.44 -16.09 -14.88
N SER A 764 -37.49 -16.75 -14.18
CA SER A 764 -37.31 -18.22 -14.22
C SER A 764 -38.45 -19.06 -13.63
N PHE A 765 -39.48 -18.43 -13.06
CA PHE A 765 -40.72 -19.10 -12.66
C PHE A 765 -41.80 -19.10 -13.76
N PHE A 766 -41.56 -18.45 -14.91
CA PHE A 766 -42.55 -18.23 -15.97
C PHE A 766 -42.17 -18.84 -17.34
N PHE A 767 -41.04 -19.55 -17.47
CA PHE A 767 -40.58 -20.14 -18.73
C PHE A 767 -40.11 -21.60 -18.62
#